data_AF-A0A0B3ADH2-F1
#
_entry.id   AF-A0A0B3ADH2-F1
#
_cell.length_a   1.000
_cell.length_b   1.000
_cell.length_c   1.000
_cell.angle_alpha   90.00
_cell.angle_beta   90.00
_cell.angle_gamma   90.00
#
_symmetry.space_group_name_H-M   'P 1'
#
loop_
_entity.id
_entity.type
_entity.pdbx_description
1 polymer ?
#
loop_
_entity_poly.entity_id
_entity_poly.type
_entity_poly.pdbx_seq_one_letter_code
_entity_poly.pdbx_strand_id
1 'polypeptide(L)'
;MKKVGVNVLILNLLLSIIAISFNMSFVSSITPTRDGYYEGEEITSDNTIYKWSNSLSKWSAVSSADSSTTVTKPASKPAPESPPANSPIPMTNAETYSRAINNPDAKDGPFFDTSSGKTPTETPADKSGETKTTADKAGSFFSNIVSSFTWAGSVYAGVQTVGSILGWEKNQVNAASIALASGTFVGTAINSLWGKGGTFTAEGSAGLNPLYSAGIGLAVSAVVYYYLYKDTSEKIVTFECKTWDAPTGGDDCEKCNAQDGGIPCSEYQCRSLGQSCQLLNDGEVNGSELSELKCVWVNRNDVEYPIITPWEGALTAGYSYSPDNSISPPDKGVKIIDKSSKDGCVKPFSPISFGVLVDEPAKCKVDYTRKEKFEDMSYFMGGNSLFRYNHTHSISLPDRSAFEVENLTVPFDGDYELYIRCQDANGNYNPAHFVFKFCVGEGPDTTAPLIVSTNLLNGMPIAFNQSSIDLELYVNEPAECRWSHRDQIFDKMEESFTCSSSIFEMNAQMLYTCQTTLTGLKNEVENKFYFRCKDQPKVKAEGDRNVNSESYIFSLIGTRPLVISSVGPNGTIKDSTDSVKVTLTVRTTAGYSDGLAYCYYSDTGEEDSYIQFFESNSYKHAQDLYLSAGVYNYSIKCLDLGGNSDLDSIGFTVDTDTDAPIIVRAYHEENYLKLITHEKGKCVYDPTNCNYLFTDGLSLTVIDGVNHFTDWNTEVNFHVKCEDEFGNKPAPDVCSIIVRPGEDLVKNE
;
A
#
# COMPACT_ATOMS: atom_id res chain seq x y z
N MET A 1 -15.44 23.79 11.00
CA MET A 1 -14.93 24.84 11.91
C MET A 1 -15.93 25.26 13.01
N LYS A 2 -17.24 25.46 12.77
CA LYS A 2 -18.22 25.81 13.84
C LYS A 2 -18.43 24.76 14.97
N LYS A 3 -18.07 23.48 14.74
CA LYS A 3 -18.23 22.39 15.74
C LYS A 3 -17.12 22.30 16.79
N VAL A 4 -15.97 22.94 16.59
CA VAL A 4 -14.84 22.90 17.55
C VAL A 4 -15.05 23.89 18.71
N GLY A 5 -15.64 25.05 18.45
CA GLY A 5 -15.86 26.09 19.47
C GLY A 5 -16.89 25.74 20.57
N VAL A 6 -17.82 24.80 20.31
CA VAL A 6 -18.86 24.43 21.29
C VAL A 6 -18.40 23.31 22.23
N ASN A 7 -17.50 22.42 21.78
CA ASN A 7 -16.87 21.42 22.64
C ASN A 7 -15.99 22.09 23.72
N VAL A 8 -15.33 23.20 23.38
CA VAL A 8 -14.59 24.04 24.34
C VAL A 8 -15.53 24.67 25.37
N LEU A 9 -16.75 25.04 24.98
CA LEU A 9 -17.73 25.66 25.88
C LEU A 9 -18.29 24.66 26.93
N ILE A 10 -18.56 23.42 26.52
CA ILE A 10 -19.06 22.35 27.41
C ILE A 10 -17.96 21.85 28.34
N LEU A 11 -16.73 21.70 27.83
CA LEU A 11 -15.57 21.34 28.64
C LEU A 11 -15.26 22.44 29.66
N ASN A 12 -15.36 23.72 29.29
CA ASN A 12 -15.20 24.84 30.20
C ASN A 12 -16.32 24.94 31.24
N LEU A 13 -17.57 24.60 30.90
CA LEU A 13 -18.67 24.56 31.85
C LEU A 13 -18.49 23.44 32.89
N LEU A 14 -18.05 22.25 32.45
CA LEU A 14 -17.74 21.11 33.33
C LEU A 14 -16.51 21.40 34.21
N LEU A 15 -15.45 21.99 33.65
CA LEU A 15 -14.26 22.41 34.40
C LEU A 15 -14.58 23.53 35.40
N SER A 16 -15.49 24.45 35.08
CA SER A 16 -15.92 25.52 36.00
C SER A 16 -16.69 24.96 37.21
N ILE A 17 -17.52 23.95 37.00
CA ILE A 17 -18.26 23.26 38.08
C ILE A 17 -17.31 22.48 39.00
N ILE A 18 -16.26 21.88 38.42
CA ILE A 18 -15.22 21.16 39.18
C ILE A 18 -14.29 22.14 39.93
N ALA A 19 -13.92 23.27 39.31
CA ALA A 19 -13.03 24.28 39.90
C ALA A 19 -13.64 25.01 41.11
N ILE A 20 -14.94 25.29 41.09
CA ILE A 20 -15.68 25.86 42.23
C ILE A 20 -15.67 24.91 43.45
N SER A 21 -15.42 23.61 43.22
CA SER A 21 -15.41 22.59 44.26
C SER A 21 -14.02 22.36 44.90
N PHE A 22 -12.92 22.80 44.26
CA PHE A 22 -11.55 22.46 44.70
C PHE A 22 -10.55 23.62 44.78
N ASN A 23 -10.93 24.85 44.45
CA ASN A 23 -10.11 26.07 44.67
C ASN A 23 -8.67 25.98 44.10
N MET A 24 -8.53 25.66 42.81
CA MET A 24 -7.25 25.65 42.07
C MET A 24 -7.25 26.64 40.89
N SER A 25 -6.05 27.10 40.48
CA SER A 25 -5.79 28.18 39.50
C SER A 25 -6.07 27.81 38.02
N PHE A 26 -6.26 28.84 37.17
CA PHE A 26 -6.79 28.78 35.80
C PHE A 26 -5.77 28.42 34.71
N VAL A 27 -6.17 27.56 33.75
CA VAL A 27 -5.50 27.34 32.45
C VAL A 27 -6.22 28.15 31.37
N SER A 28 -5.50 28.94 30.57
CA SER A 28 -6.09 29.97 29.71
C SER A 28 -6.35 29.59 28.24
N SER A 29 -5.65 28.61 27.64
CA SER A 29 -5.96 28.16 26.27
C SER A 29 -5.25 26.88 25.80
N ILE A 30 -5.94 26.06 24.99
CA ILE A 30 -5.41 24.89 24.24
C ILE A 30 -5.89 24.98 22.78
N THR A 31 -5.00 24.69 21.82
CA THR A 31 -5.30 24.74 20.37
C THR A 31 -4.91 23.44 19.65
N PRO A 32 -5.79 22.85 18.81
CA PRO A 32 -5.47 21.66 18.01
C PRO A 32 -4.80 22.01 16.67
N THR A 33 -3.80 21.21 16.26
CA THR A 33 -3.15 21.31 14.93
C THR A 33 -3.63 20.22 13.96
N ARG A 34 -3.36 20.40 12.66
CA ARG A 34 -3.88 19.58 11.55
C ARG A 34 -3.44 18.10 11.58
N ASP A 35 -2.44 17.78 12.42
CA ASP A 35 -1.80 16.45 12.50
C ASP A 35 -2.04 15.71 13.83
N GLY A 36 -3.00 16.15 14.67
CA GLY A 36 -3.43 15.39 15.85
C GLY A 36 -2.65 15.62 17.16
N TYR A 37 -1.83 16.68 17.23
CA TYR A 37 -1.12 17.11 18.45
C TYR A 37 -1.80 18.33 19.10
N TYR A 38 -1.71 18.42 20.44
CA TYR A 38 -2.23 19.55 21.23
C TYR A 38 -1.10 20.37 21.83
N GLU A 39 -1.17 21.70 21.67
CA GLU A 39 -0.28 22.66 22.33
C GLU A 39 -1.06 23.53 23.32
N GLY A 40 -0.45 23.84 24.46
CA GLY A 40 -1.05 24.66 25.52
C GLY A 40 -0.07 25.63 26.18
N GLU A 41 -0.61 26.72 26.71
CA GLU A 41 0.12 27.70 27.54
C GLU A 41 -0.47 27.79 28.95
N GLU A 42 0.38 27.79 29.97
CA GLU A 42 0.01 27.97 31.37
C GLU A 42 0.58 29.27 31.92
N ILE A 43 -0.27 30.09 32.55
CA ILE A 43 0.12 31.35 33.19
C ILE A 43 -0.12 31.20 34.68
N THR A 44 0.94 31.31 35.46
CA THR A 44 0.87 31.22 36.92
C THR A 44 0.57 32.59 37.54
N SER A 45 0.25 32.63 38.84
CA SER A 45 -0.16 33.86 39.55
C SER A 45 0.93 34.93 39.64
N ASP A 46 2.19 34.62 39.27
CA ASP A 46 3.29 35.58 39.14
C ASP A 46 3.53 36.06 37.69
N ASN A 47 2.63 35.71 36.77
CA ASN A 47 2.63 36.08 35.36
C ASN A 47 3.71 35.41 34.49
N THR A 48 4.27 34.28 34.94
CA THR A 48 5.20 33.45 34.15
C THR A 48 4.45 32.51 33.20
N ILE A 49 4.88 32.42 31.93
CA ILE A 49 4.23 31.64 30.85
C ILE A 49 5.04 30.38 30.51
N TYR A 50 4.40 29.20 30.57
CA TYR A 50 4.97 27.91 30.15
C TYR A 50 4.22 27.32 28.95
N LYS A 51 4.93 26.75 27.95
CA LYS A 51 4.32 26.08 26.77
C LYS A 51 4.65 24.60 26.72
N TRP A 52 3.71 23.75 26.29
CA TRP A 52 3.92 22.30 26.11
C TRP A 52 3.12 21.68 24.94
N SER A 53 3.50 20.47 24.51
CA SER A 53 2.90 19.68 23.39
C SER A 53 2.77 18.19 23.75
N ASN A 54 1.62 17.53 23.51
CA ASN A 54 1.42 16.08 23.79
C ASN A 54 0.46 15.34 22.81
N SER A 55 0.63 14.00 22.74
CA SER A 55 -0.18 13.03 21.99
C SER A 55 -0.96 12.09 22.93
N LEU A 56 -2.18 11.67 22.54
CA LEU A 56 -3.20 11.02 23.39
C LEU A 56 -2.92 9.56 23.81
N SER A 57 -1.77 8.94 23.49
CA SER A 57 -1.57 7.49 23.71
C SER A 57 -0.89 7.08 25.03
N LYS A 58 -0.62 7.97 26.00
CA LYS A 58 -0.03 7.57 27.30
C LYS A 58 -0.50 8.43 28.47
N TRP A 59 -1.51 7.94 29.21
CA TRP A 59 -1.77 8.38 30.58
C TRP A 59 -1.87 7.16 31.50
N SER A 60 -0.85 6.96 32.34
CA SER A 60 -0.88 6.09 33.52
C SER A 60 -0.71 6.95 34.78
N ALA A 61 -1.51 6.66 35.80
CA ALA A 61 -1.59 7.42 37.04
C ALA A 61 -0.31 7.32 37.88
N VAL A 62 0.16 8.44 38.44
CA VAL A 62 1.14 8.46 39.53
C VAL A 62 0.66 9.43 40.61
N SER A 63 0.64 8.93 41.84
CA SER A 63 0.29 9.61 43.10
C SER A 63 1.43 10.50 43.61
N SER A 64 1.05 11.56 44.31
CA SER A 64 1.91 12.60 44.92
C SER A 64 2.79 12.14 46.09
N ALA A 65 4.01 12.71 46.19
CA ALA A 65 4.73 12.92 47.45
C ALA A 65 5.77 14.07 47.34
N ASP A 66 5.57 15.08 48.21
CA ASP A 66 6.48 15.98 48.94
C ASP A 66 7.75 16.66 48.35
N SER A 67 7.67 18.00 48.38
CA SER A 67 8.54 19.00 49.07
C SER A 67 10.06 19.13 48.81
N SER A 68 10.40 20.37 48.40
CA SER A 68 11.47 21.25 48.91
C SER A 68 12.92 21.17 48.36
N THR A 69 13.43 22.39 48.11
CA THR A 69 14.81 22.93 48.26
C THR A 69 15.88 22.84 47.15
N THR A 70 16.18 24.05 46.63
CA THR A 70 17.50 24.70 46.36
C THR A 70 18.47 24.20 45.27
N VAL A 71 18.53 25.02 44.20
CA VAL A 71 19.68 25.59 43.46
C VAL A 71 21.10 25.05 43.73
N THR A 72 21.75 24.51 42.66
CA THR A 72 23.11 24.89 42.19
C THR A 72 23.34 24.46 40.73
N LYS A 73 23.83 25.38 39.89
CA LYS A 73 24.44 25.20 38.54
C LYS A 73 25.89 24.63 38.69
N PRO A 74 26.69 24.27 37.64
CA PRO A 74 26.52 24.31 36.18
C PRO A 74 27.16 23.11 35.39
N ALA A 75 27.24 23.26 34.06
CA ALA A 75 28.22 22.71 33.09
C ALA A 75 27.74 21.63 32.10
N SER A 76 27.94 21.95 30.82
CA SER A 76 27.48 21.26 29.63
C SER A 76 28.66 20.66 28.84
N LYS A 77 28.59 19.34 28.55
CA LYS A 77 29.04 18.60 27.34
C LYS A 77 29.38 17.14 27.72
N PRO A 78 29.39 16.18 26.78
CA PRO A 78 28.49 15.91 25.65
C PRO A 78 27.90 14.48 25.75
N ALA A 79 26.80 14.21 25.02
CA ALA A 79 26.20 12.88 24.95
C ALA A 79 26.99 11.94 24.01
N PRO A 80 27.16 10.64 24.35
CA PRO A 80 27.75 9.62 23.49
C PRO A 80 26.71 8.93 22.58
N GLU A 81 27.25 8.34 21.53
CA GLU A 81 26.64 7.58 20.44
C GLU A 81 25.76 6.41 20.90
N SER A 82 24.67 6.15 20.17
CA SER A 82 23.85 4.95 20.30
C SER A 82 24.24 3.88 19.25
N PRO A 83 24.50 2.62 19.66
CA PRO A 83 24.74 1.49 18.76
C PRO A 83 23.44 0.79 18.30
N PRO A 84 23.50 -0.08 17.26
CA PRO A 84 22.34 -0.59 16.53
C PRO A 84 21.73 -1.84 17.17
N ALA A 85 20.44 -2.07 16.94
CA ALA A 85 19.73 -3.25 17.41
C ALA A 85 19.34 -4.16 16.23
N ASN A 86 19.84 -5.39 16.28
CA ASN A 86 19.52 -6.51 15.41
C ASN A 86 18.58 -7.49 16.14
N SER A 87 17.62 -8.00 15.37
CA SER A 87 17.07 -9.36 15.37
C SER A 87 15.89 -9.80 16.27
N PRO A 88 15.05 -10.75 15.77
CA PRO A 88 13.68 -11.02 16.22
C PRO A 88 13.46 -12.44 16.78
N ILE A 89 12.41 -12.66 17.58
CA ILE A 89 11.80 -13.99 17.81
C ILE A 89 10.28 -13.84 18.14
N PRO A 90 9.45 -14.91 18.18
CA PRO A 90 8.39 -15.21 17.20
C PRO A 90 6.97 -15.26 17.84
N MET A 91 5.89 -15.28 17.04
CA MET A 91 4.60 -15.80 17.54
C MET A 91 3.83 -16.59 16.47
N THR A 92 3.19 -17.62 17.01
CA THR A 92 2.55 -18.80 16.44
C THR A 92 1.12 -18.56 15.94
N ASN A 93 0.72 -19.45 15.03
CA ASN A 93 -0.60 -19.61 14.38
C ASN A 93 -1.82 -19.64 15.33
N ALA A 94 -2.96 -19.13 14.84
CA ALA A 94 -4.22 -19.89 14.80
C ALA A 94 -5.21 -19.21 13.84
N GLU A 95 -5.53 -19.95 12.78
CA GLU A 95 -6.63 -19.74 11.85
C GLU A 95 -7.97 -19.85 12.57
N THR A 96 -9.00 -19.14 12.08
CA THR A 96 -10.34 -19.67 11.72
C THR A 96 -11.31 -18.49 11.62
N TYR A 97 -11.64 -18.05 10.41
CA TYR A 97 -12.87 -17.30 10.16
C TYR A 97 -13.36 -17.62 8.75
N SER A 98 -14.35 -18.51 8.64
CA SER A 98 -15.33 -18.48 7.55
C SER A 98 -16.56 -19.35 7.83
N ARG A 99 -17.72 -18.68 7.70
CA ARG A 99 -19.08 -19.16 7.37
C ARG A 99 -19.90 -19.94 8.39
N ALA A 100 -20.99 -19.32 8.88
CA ALA A 100 -22.36 -19.49 8.36
C ALA A 100 -23.36 -18.60 9.14
N ILE A 101 -24.02 -17.64 8.48
CA ILE A 101 -25.45 -17.60 8.05
C ILE A 101 -26.45 -17.06 9.09
N ASN A 102 -27.23 -16.09 8.61
CA ASN A 102 -28.39 -15.40 9.17
C ASN A 102 -29.43 -16.28 9.89
N ASN A 103 -29.97 -15.81 11.03
CA ASN A 103 -31.42 -15.64 11.27
C ASN A 103 -31.65 -14.81 12.56
N PRO A 104 -32.50 -13.76 12.58
CA PRO A 104 -32.83 -12.99 13.77
C PRO A 104 -34.14 -13.51 14.36
N ASP A 105 -34.08 -14.21 15.49
CA ASP A 105 -35.16 -14.32 16.50
C ASP A 105 -34.75 -15.30 17.60
N ALA A 106 -34.23 -14.79 18.72
CA ALA A 106 -34.27 -15.49 20.01
C ALA A 106 -34.01 -14.50 21.14
N LYS A 107 -35.03 -14.35 22.00
CA LYS A 107 -34.96 -13.72 23.31
C LYS A 107 -34.13 -14.61 24.25
N ASP A 108 -33.35 -14.01 25.15
CA ASP A 108 -33.25 -14.37 26.57
C ASP A 108 -32.17 -13.51 27.27
N GLY A 109 -32.52 -12.92 28.41
CA GLY A 109 -31.61 -12.16 29.28
C GLY A 109 -31.00 -13.05 30.38
N PRO A 110 -29.88 -12.66 31.01
CA PRO A 110 -29.31 -13.47 32.06
C PRO A 110 -29.89 -13.12 33.44
N PHE A 111 -30.35 -14.20 34.07
CA PHE A 111 -30.76 -14.38 35.45
C PHE A 111 -29.52 -14.46 36.36
N PHE A 112 -29.54 -13.83 37.53
CA PHE A 112 -28.60 -14.12 38.63
C PHE A 112 -29.39 -14.26 39.94
N ASP A 113 -29.28 -15.43 40.55
CA ASP A 113 -29.76 -15.78 41.89
C ASP A 113 -28.62 -15.65 42.90
N THR A 114 -28.92 -15.21 44.13
CA THR A 114 -28.38 -15.82 45.35
C THR A 114 -29.21 -15.44 46.58
N SER A 115 -29.67 -16.49 47.26
CA SER A 115 -30.32 -16.51 48.56
C SER A 115 -29.38 -16.21 49.74
N SER A 116 -29.87 -15.55 50.80
CA SER A 116 -29.88 -16.09 52.18
C SER A 116 -30.57 -15.09 53.14
N GLY A 117 -31.48 -15.59 53.98
CA GLY A 117 -32.28 -14.80 54.91
C GLY A 117 -31.82 -14.92 56.36
N LYS A 118 -32.22 -13.93 57.18
CA LYS A 118 -32.76 -14.08 58.55
C LYS A 118 -33.15 -12.72 59.11
N THR A 119 -34.39 -12.61 59.56
CA THR A 119 -34.90 -11.57 60.47
C THR A 119 -34.32 -11.76 61.89
N PRO A 120 -34.28 -10.70 62.71
CA PRO A 120 -35.28 -10.61 63.78
C PRO A 120 -35.89 -9.21 63.97
N THR A 121 -37.17 -9.25 64.32
CA THR A 121 -37.99 -8.20 64.95
C THR A 121 -37.35 -7.64 66.23
N GLU A 122 -37.42 -6.32 66.41
CA GLU A 122 -37.90 -5.65 67.64
C GLU A 122 -37.89 -4.12 67.45
N THR A 123 -39.00 -3.45 67.81
CA THR A 123 -39.08 -2.00 68.04
C THR A 123 -38.85 -1.75 69.53
N PRO A 124 -38.16 -0.68 69.95
CA PRO A 124 -38.93 0.48 70.45
C PRO A 124 -38.32 1.85 70.09
N ALA A 125 -39.20 2.85 70.15
CA ALA A 125 -38.94 4.26 69.88
C ALA A 125 -37.99 4.92 70.89
N ASP A 126 -37.19 5.89 70.44
CA ASP A 126 -36.88 7.08 71.23
C ASP A 126 -36.62 8.31 70.34
N LYS A 127 -37.04 9.48 70.83
CA LYS A 127 -36.85 10.80 70.21
C LYS A 127 -35.64 11.46 70.85
N SER A 128 -34.59 11.73 70.09
CA SER A 128 -33.66 12.83 70.40
C SER A 128 -32.95 13.29 69.12
N GLY A 129 -32.87 14.60 68.93
CA GLY A 129 -32.24 15.20 67.75
C GLY A 129 -30.74 14.91 67.68
N GLU A 130 -30.29 14.41 66.53
CA GLU A 130 -28.88 14.28 66.19
C GLU A 130 -28.58 15.04 64.88
N THR A 131 -27.50 15.80 64.91
CA THR A 131 -26.93 16.51 63.77
C THR A 131 -26.29 15.48 62.82
N LYS A 132 -26.79 15.39 61.58
CA LYS A 132 -26.32 14.42 60.57
C LYS A 132 -24.81 14.56 60.30
N THR A 133 -24.11 13.44 60.31
CA THR A 133 -22.66 13.35 60.06
C THR A 133 -22.34 13.45 58.56
N THR A 134 -21.08 13.67 58.21
CA THR A 134 -20.59 13.79 56.82
C THR A 134 -20.83 12.50 55.99
N ALA A 135 -20.90 11.33 56.64
CA ALA A 135 -21.19 10.04 56.01
C ALA A 135 -22.66 9.91 55.57
N ASP A 136 -23.60 10.46 56.34
CA ASP A 136 -25.04 10.43 56.02
C ASP A 136 -25.38 11.30 54.80
N LYS A 137 -24.61 12.36 54.56
CA LYS A 137 -24.75 13.23 53.38
C LYS A 137 -24.21 12.56 52.11
N ALA A 138 -23.12 11.81 52.22
CA ALA A 138 -22.57 11.03 51.10
C ALA A 138 -23.50 9.86 50.70
N GLY A 139 -24.05 9.13 51.68
CA GLY A 139 -25.05 8.07 51.41
C GLY A 139 -26.32 8.60 50.73
N SER A 140 -26.82 9.76 51.18
CA SER A 140 -27.95 10.45 50.54
C SER A 140 -27.61 10.92 49.11
N PHE A 141 -26.39 11.38 48.85
CA PHE A 141 -25.94 11.81 47.53
C PHE A 141 -25.92 10.67 46.51
N PHE A 142 -25.35 9.50 46.86
CA PHE A 142 -25.32 8.34 45.96
C PHE A 142 -26.71 7.75 45.70
N SER A 143 -27.56 7.66 46.73
CA SER A 143 -28.96 7.22 46.58
C SER A 143 -29.75 8.10 45.61
N ASN A 144 -29.52 9.41 45.68
CA ASN A 144 -30.14 10.41 44.82
C ASN A 144 -29.70 10.29 43.35
N ILE A 145 -28.43 10.05 43.07
CA ILE A 145 -27.92 9.84 41.70
C ILE A 145 -28.46 8.54 41.09
N VAL A 146 -28.52 7.46 41.86
CA VAL A 146 -29.10 6.18 41.38
C VAL A 146 -30.57 6.38 41.01
N SER A 147 -31.32 7.13 41.82
CA SER A 147 -32.72 7.46 41.50
C SER A 147 -32.85 8.23 40.17
N SER A 148 -31.95 9.17 39.88
CA SER A 148 -31.94 9.90 38.60
C SER A 148 -31.66 8.98 37.39
N PHE A 149 -30.79 7.99 37.54
CA PHE A 149 -30.56 6.98 36.49
C PHE A 149 -31.80 6.12 36.24
N THR A 150 -32.56 5.75 37.29
CA THR A 150 -33.80 4.97 37.10
C THR A 150 -34.87 5.74 36.33
N TRP A 151 -35.03 7.04 36.58
CA TRP A 151 -35.94 7.90 35.81
C TRP A 151 -35.48 8.06 34.36
N ALA A 152 -34.18 8.25 34.13
CA ALA A 152 -33.62 8.36 32.78
C ALA A 152 -33.80 7.05 31.98
N GLY A 153 -33.53 5.89 32.59
CA GLY A 153 -33.76 4.58 31.98
C GLY A 153 -35.24 4.33 31.65
N SER A 154 -36.16 4.79 32.51
CA SER A 154 -37.60 4.69 32.28
C SER A 154 -38.06 5.56 31.11
N VAL A 155 -37.56 6.80 31.03
CA VAL A 155 -37.85 7.71 29.90
C VAL A 155 -37.26 7.16 28.60
N TYR A 156 -36.04 6.63 28.64
CA TYR A 156 -35.41 5.99 27.49
C TYR A 156 -36.28 4.85 26.93
N ALA A 157 -36.68 3.92 27.80
CA ALA A 157 -37.54 2.79 27.43
C ALA A 157 -38.91 3.26 26.92
N GLY A 158 -39.52 4.24 27.58
CA GLY A 158 -40.81 4.80 27.17
C GLY A 158 -40.77 5.44 25.78
N VAL A 159 -39.75 6.23 25.48
CA VAL A 159 -39.59 6.87 24.15
C VAL A 159 -39.31 5.83 23.06
N GLN A 160 -38.54 4.78 23.37
CA GLN A 160 -38.32 3.66 22.44
C GLN A 160 -39.64 2.95 22.09
N THR A 161 -40.49 2.68 23.08
CA THR A 161 -41.79 2.05 22.85
C THR A 161 -42.76 2.97 22.11
N VAL A 162 -42.92 4.21 22.56
CA VAL A 162 -43.88 5.16 21.96
C VAL A 162 -43.44 5.63 20.58
N GLY A 163 -42.16 5.94 20.39
CA GLY A 163 -41.62 6.39 19.10
C GLY A 163 -41.76 5.32 18.01
N SER A 164 -41.54 4.06 18.36
CA SER A 164 -41.75 2.92 17.45
C SER A 164 -43.24 2.74 17.07
N ILE A 165 -44.16 3.02 18.00
CA ILE A 165 -45.60 2.96 17.75
C ILE A 165 -46.08 4.12 16.88
N LEU A 166 -45.48 5.31 17.02
CA LEU A 166 -45.80 6.50 16.24
C LEU A 166 -45.13 6.52 14.85
N GLY A 167 -44.45 5.44 14.45
CA GLY A 167 -43.86 5.27 13.13
C GLY A 167 -42.62 6.13 12.89
N TRP A 168 -41.92 6.57 13.94
CA TRP A 168 -40.68 7.32 13.80
C TRP A 168 -39.54 6.42 13.33
N GLU A 169 -38.61 6.95 12.53
CA GLU A 169 -37.46 6.18 12.09
C GLU A 169 -36.57 5.78 13.27
N LYS A 170 -35.94 4.60 13.20
CA LYS A 170 -35.11 4.05 14.28
C LYS A 170 -34.03 5.03 14.78
N ASN A 171 -33.45 5.81 13.87
CA ASN A 171 -32.46 6.82 14.22
C ASN A 171 -33.06 8.02 14.96
N GLN A 172 -34.30 8.42 14.62
CA GLN A 172 -35.04 9.48 15.31
C GLN A 172 -35.47 9.03 16.72
N VAL A 173 -35.94 7.79 16.84
CA VAL A 173 -36.30 7.18 18.14
C VAL A 173 -35.08 7.05 19.04
N ASN A 174 -33.93 6.62 18.50
CA ASN A 174 -32.67 6.54 19.23
C ASN A 174 -32.17 7.93 19.67
N ALA A 175 -32.16 8.91 18.77
CA ALA A 175 -31.75 10.28 19.11
C ALA A 175 -32.68 10.91 20.16
N ALA A 176 -34.00 10.73 20.03
CA ALA A 176 -34.99 11.25 20.97
C ALA A 176 -34.91 10.58 22.34
N SER A 177 -34.75 9.25 22.38
CA SER A 177 -34.66 8.50 23.64
C SER A 177 -33.41 8.84 24.43
N ILE A 178 -32.24 8.94 23.77
CA ILE A 178 -30.98 9.36 24.41
C ILE A 178 -31.09 10.81 24.91
N ALA A 179 -31.63 11.71 24.09
CA ALA A 179 -31.79 13.12 24.43
C ALA A 179 -32.68 13.32 25.66
N LEU A 180 -33.89 12.76 25.64
CA LEU A 180 -34.87 12.90 26.72
C LEU A 180 -34.42 12.20 28.01
N ALA A 181 -33.75 11.04 27.91
CA ALA A 181 -33.18 10.37 29.05
C ALA A 181 -32.06 11.20 29.69
N SER A 182 -31.16 11.77 28.88
CA SER A 182 -30.05 12.60 29.34
C SER A 182 -30.56 13.88 30.03
N GLY A 183 -31.55 14.56 29.46
CA GLY A 183 -32.13 15.73 30.10
C GLY A 183 -32.94 15.41 31.36
N THR A 184 -33.63 14.26 31.40
CA THR A 184 -34.32 13.80 32.61
C THR A 184 -33.33 13.48 33.73
N PHE A 185 -32.22 12.83 33.39
CA PHE A 185 -31.13 12.57 34.33
C PHE A 185 -30.60 13.88 34.93
N VAL A 186 -30.20 14.83 34.08
CA VAL A 186 -29.63 16.11 34.53
C VAL A 186 -30.66 16.92 35.32
N GLY A 187 -31.91 17.00 34.87
CA GLY A 187 -32.97 17.74 35.57
C GLY A 187 -33.27 17.16 36.95
N THR A 188 -33.41 15.84 37.07
CA THR A 188 -33.67 15.19 38.37
C THR A 188 -32.46 15.25 39.30
N ALA A 189 -31.24 15.12 38.77
CA ALA A 189 -30.01 15.24 39.55
C ALA A 189 -29.85 16.65 40.12
N ILE A 190 -30.07 17.69 39.31
CA ILE A 190 -30.02 19.09 39.79
C ILE A 190 -31.09 19.34 40.85
N ASN A 191 -32.32 18.86 40.66
CA ASN A 191 -33.39 19.01 41.66
C ASN A 191 -33.08 18.28 42.96
N SER A 192 -32.47 17.09 42.90
CA SER A 192 -32.12 16.31 44.07
C SER A 192 -30.97 16.93 44.88
N LEU A 193 -30.06 17.63 44.20
CA LEU A 193 -28.93 18.30 44.83
C LEU A 193 -29.28 19.70 45.36
N TRP A 194 -30.07 20.47 44.61
CA TRP A 194 -30.29 21.91 44.84
C TRP A 194 -31.77 22.31 44.98
N GLY A 195 -32.71 21.37 44.82
CA GLY A 195 -34.14 21.60 45.04
C GLY A 195 -34.50 21.66 46.51
N LYS A 196 -35.75 22.00 46.83
CA LYS A 196 -36.22 22.14 48.23
C LYS A 196 -36.07 20.81 49.00
N GLY A 197 -35.12 20.75 49.95
CA GLY A 197 -34.78 19.54 50.70
C GLY A 197 -33.66 18.70 50.06
N GLY A 198 -32.99 19.21 49.03
CA GLY A 198 -31.86 18.59 48.37
C GLY A 198 -30.56 18.67 49.18
N THR A 199 -29.59 17.83 48.81
CA THR A 199 -28.36 17.57 49.59
C THR A 199 -27.53 18.83 49.90
N PHE A 200 -27.54 19.83 49.02
CA PHE A 200 -26.82 21.10 49.18
C PHE A 200 -27.70 22.28 49.60
N THR A 201 -28.99 22.06 49.88
CA THR A 201 -29.89 23.12 50.38
C THR A 201 -29.94 23.12 51.91
N ALA A 202 -29.73 24.28 52.53
CA ALA A 202 -29.81 24.41 53.98
C ALA A 202 -31.25 24.18 54.48
N GLU A 203 -31.41 23.56 55.64
CA GLU A 203 -32.71 23.34 56.28
C GLU A 203 -33.46 24.67 56.46
N GLY A 204 -34.66 24.78 55.87
CA GLY A 204 -35.48 26.00 55.87
C GLY A 204 -35.28 26.94 54.68
N SER A 205 -34.35 26.66 53.76
CA SER A 205 -34.17 27.45 52.54
C SER A 205 -35.20 27.10 51.46
N ALA A 206 -35.61 28.11 50.67
CA ALA A 206 -36.40 27.89 49.45
C ALA A 206 -35.47 27.38 48.35
N GLY A 207 -35.13 26.08 48.38
CA GLY A 207 -34.35 25.43 47.33
C GLY A 207 -34.95 25.64 45.93
N LEU A 208 -34.18 25.30 44.88
CA LEU A 208 -34.60 25.53 43.49
C LEU A 208 -36.00 24.97 43.23
N ASN A 209 -36.86 25.77 42.60
CA ASN A 209 -38.19 25.33 42.19
C ASN A 209 -38.02 24.16 41.20
N PRO A 210 -38.72 23.03 41.37
CA PRO A 210 -38.67 21.88 40.47
C PRO A 210 -38.87 22.22 38.99
N LEU A 211 -39.59 23.32 38.69
CA LEU A 211 -39.79 23.83 37.34
C LEU A 211 -38.49 24.34 36.69
N TYR A 212 -37.55 24.92 37.45
CA TYR A 212 -36.27 25.38 36.91
C TYR A 212 -35.36 24.21 36.57
N SER A 213 -35.30 23.19 37.43
CA SER A 213 -34.54 21.97 37.15
C SER A 213 -35.10 21.19 35.96
N ALA A 214 -36.43 21.16 35.80
CA ALA A 214 -37.06 20.60 34.60
C ALA A 214 -36.72 21.42 33.34
N GLY A 215 -36.69 22.75 33.45
CA GLY A 215 -36.25 23.64 32.38
C GLY A 215 -34.81 23.40 31.92
N ILE A 216 -33.89 23.19 32.86
CA ILE A 216 -32.49 22.83 32.55
C ILE A 216 -32.42 21.46 31.88
N GLY A 217 -33.17 20.47 32.40
CA GLY A 217 -33.27 19.16 31.79
C GLY A 217 -33.77 19.20 30.34
N LEU A 218 -34.82 19.99 30.06
CA LEU A 218 -35.34 20.19 28.70
C LEU A 218 -34.32 20.86 27.76
N ALA A 219 -33.58 21.86 28.26
CA ALA A 219 -32.53 22.51 27.48
C ALA A 219 -31.41 21.52 27.09
N VAL A 220 -31.00 20.66 28.03
CA VAL A 220 -30.01 19.60 27.75
C VAL A 220 -30.56 18.59 26.74
N SER A 221 -31.81 18.15 26.88
CA SER A 221 -32.45 17.27 25.89
C SER A 221 -32.43 17.88 24.49
N ALA A 222 -32.78 19.16 24.35
CA ALA A 222 -32.80 19.84 23.05
C ALA A 222 -31.41 19.89 22.40
N VAL A 223 -30.36 20.17 23.20
CA VAL A 223 -28.97 20.21 22.71
C VAL A 223 -28.50 18.82 22.29
N VAL A 224 -28.73 17.79 23.11
CA VAL A 224 -28.34 16.41 22.80
C VAL A 224 -29.06 15.91 21.55
N TYR A 225 -30.35 16.21 21.40
CA TYR A 225 -31.12 15.84 20.22
C TYR A 225 -30.56 16.50 18.95
N TYR A 226 -30.25 17.79 19.00
CA TYR A 226 -29.68 18.52 17.87
C TYR A 226 -28.36 17.92 17.36
N TYR A 227 -27.51 17.41 18.25
CA TYR A 227 -26.24 16.81 17.86
C TYR A 227 -26.36 15.36 17.36
N LEU A 228 -27.36 14.62 17.80
CA LEU A 228 -27.58 13.22 17.41
C LEU A 228 -28.45 13.07 16.15
N TYR A 229 -29.27 14.07 15.82
CA TYR A 229 -30.11 14.04 14.62
C TYR A 229 -29.27 14.14 13.34
N LYS A 230 -29.39 13.15 12.45
CA LYS A 230 -28.80 13.15 11.10
C LYS A 230 -29.85 12.64 10.10
N ASP A 231 -30.12 13.40 9.05
CA ASP A 231 -30.89 12.92 7.90
C ASP A 231 -30.02 11.99 7.06
N THR A 232 -30.47 10.76 6.84
CA THR A 232 -29.84 9.80 5.93
C THR A 232 -30.71 9.59 4.70
N SER A 233 -30.11 9.66 3.51
CA SER A 233 -30.76 9.32 2.24
C SER A 233 -30.12 8.05 1.71
N GLU A 234 -30.89 6.98 1.62
CA GLU A 234 -30.46 5.74 0.97
C GLU A 234 -30.85 5.79 -0.51
N LYS A 235 -29.86 5.66 -1.40
CA LYS A 235 -30.11 5.40 -2.82
C LYS A 235 -29.96 3.91 -3.06
N ILE A 236 -31.06 3.24 -3.40
CA ILE A 236 -31.02 1.85 -3.85
C ILE A 236 -30.39 1.84 -5.25
N VAL A 237 -29.16 1.37 -5.33
CA VAL A 237 -28.50 1.07 -6.61
C VAL A 237 -28.73 -0.41 -6.89
N THR A 238 -29.62 -0.70 -7.84
CA THR A 238 -29.91 -2.07 -8.27
C THR A 238 -28.90 -2.47 -9.35
N PHE A 239 -28.09 -3.49 -9.08
CA PHE A 239 -27.19 -4.07 -10.07
C PHE A 239 -27.88 -5.24 -10.77
N GLU A 240 -28.19 -5.11 -12.06
CA GLU A 240 -28.65 -6.22 -12.90
C GLU A 240 -27.45 -6.73 -13.70
N CYS A 241 -27.06 -7.99 -13.51
CA CYS A 241 -26.01 -8.64 -14.32
C CYS A 241 -26.55 -8.94 -15.73
N LYS A 242 -26.57 -7.92 -16.58
CA LYS A 242 -26.81 -8.06 -18.03
C LYS A 242 -25.49 -8.44 -18.72
N THR A 243 -25.59 -8.97 -19.93
CA THR A 243 -24.41 -9.07 -20.82
C THR A 243 -23.80 -7.67 -20.94
N TRP A 244 -22.52 -7.56 -20.60
CA TRP A 244 -21.79 -6.31 -20.69
C TRP A 244 -21.80 -5.82 -22.14
N ASP A 245 -22.26 -4.58 -22.34
CA ASP A 245 -22.23 -3.90 -23.62
C ASP A 245 -21.79 -2.45 -23.34
N ALA A 246 -20.72 -2.03 -24.00
CA ALA A 246 -20.20 -0.68 -23.83
C ALA A 246 -21.12 0.33 -24.54
N PRO A 247 -21.29 1.54 -24.00
CA PRO A 247 -21.99 2.61 -24.71
C PRO A 247 -21.41 2.81 -26.12
N THR A 248 -22.26 3.08 -27.11
CA THR A 248 -21.78 3.40 -28.46
C THR A 248 -20.95 4.70 -28.43
N GLY A 249 -19.80 4.71 -29.11
CA GLY A 249 -18.91 5.87 -29.21
C GLY A 249 -17.76 5.85 -28.19
N GLY A 250 -17.28 7.05 -27.83
CA GLY A 250 -16.16 7.23 -26.89
C GLY A 250 -16.03 8.64 -26.27
N ASP A 251 -17.08 9.45 -26.29
CA ASP A 251 -17.05 10.83 -25.78
C ASP A 251 -16.61 10.93 -24.30
N ASP A 252 -16.76 9.84 -23.55
CA ASP A 252 -16.49 9.76 -22.11
C ASP A 252 -15.18 9.05 -21.75
N CYS A 253 -14.37 8.60 -22.71
CA CYS A 253 -13.16 7.81 -22.43
C CYS A 253 -12.21 8.51 -21.44
N GLU A 254 -11.99 9.80 -21.63
CA GLU A 254 -11.04 10.58 -20.83
C GLU A 254 -11.49 10.82 -19.38
N LYS A 255 -12.77 10.57 -19.05
CA LYS A 255 -13.22 10.60 -17.66
C LYS A 255 -12.47 9.59 -16.80
N CYS A 256 -11.96 8.50 -17.40
CA CYS A 256 -11.11 7.54 -16.70
C CYS A 256 -9.78 8.14 -16.24
N ASN A 257 -9.28 9.18 -16.92
CA ASN A 257 -7.98 9.79 -16.64
C ASN A 257 -8.04 10.77 -15.45
N ALA A 258 -9.24 11.19 -15.05
CA ALA A 258 -9.47 12.19 -14.01
C ALA A 258 -9.96 11.58 -12.68
N GLN A 259 -9.61 10.33 -12.38
CA GLN A 259 -10.06 9.64 -11.17
C GLN A 259 -9.39 10.19 -9.90
N ASP A 260 -10.19 10.44 -8.86
CA ASP A 260 -9.72 10.89 -7.55
C ASP A 260 -8.88 9.81 -6.85
N GLY A 261 -7.83 10.24 -6.14
CA GLY A 261 -7.00 9.34 -5.31
C GLY A 261 -5.85 8.66 -6.04
N GLY A 262 -5.54 9.06 -7.29
CA GLY A 262 -4.39 8.54 -8.04
C GLY A 262 -4.59 7.11 -8.55
N ILE A 263 -5.84 6.68 -8.69
CA ILE A 263 -6.18 5.35 -9.21
C ILE A 263 -5.95 5.39 -10.73
N PRO A 264 -5.05 4.54 -11.27
CA PRO A 264 -4.80 4.48 -12.70
C PRO A 264 -5.97 3.82 -13.43
N CYS A 265 -6.24 4.27 -14.66
CA CYS A 265 -7.29 3.69 -15.47
C CYS A 265 -6.91 2.26 -15.91
N SER A 266 -7.72 1.27 -15.54
CA SER A 266 -7.58 -0.09 -16.05
C SER A 266 -8.22 -0.26 -17.43
N GLU A 267 -7.82 -1.30 -18.17
CA GLU A 267 -8.41 -1.61 -19.46
C GLU A 267 -9.93 -1.80 -19.36
N TYR A 268 -10.39 -2.53 -18.34
CA TYR A 268 -11.83 -2.75 -18.13
C TYR A 268 -12.59 -1.44 -17.90
N GLN A 269 -12.06 -0.55 -17.05
CA GLN A 269 -12.68 0.76 -16.82
C GLN A 269 -12.73 1.58 -18.12
N CYS A 270 -11.63 1.63 -18.87
CA CYS A 270 -11.57 2.35 -20.13
C CYS A 270 -12.61 1.82 -21.15
N ARG A 271 -12.62 0.50 -21.39
CA ARG A 271 -13.57 -0.14 -22.31
C ARG A 271 -15.02 0.00 -21.87
N SER A 272 -15.28 0.15 -20.57
CA SER A 272 -16.65 0.34 -20.05
C SER A 272 -17.26 1.69 -20.39
N LEU A 273 -16.43 2.70 -20.72
CA LEU A 273 -16.88 4.06 -21.02
C LEU A 273 -17.36 4.21 -22.48
N GLY A 274 -16.95 3.31 -23.37
CA GLY A 274 -17.38 3.34 -24.77
C GLY A 274 -16.73 2.28 -25.65
N GLN A 275 -17.45 1.85 -26.69
CA GLN A 275 -16.96 0.86 -27.66
C GLN A 275 -15.68 1.28 -28.38
N SER A 276 -15.45 2.60 -28.52
CA SER A 276 -14.26 3.18 -29.17
C SER A 276 -13.20 3.66 -28.17
N CYS A 277 -13.37 3.39 -26.88
CA CYS A 277 -12.36 3.71 -25.87
C CYS A 277 -11.22 2.71 -25.92
N GLN A 278 -9.99 3.22 -25.89
CA GLN A 278 -8.78 2.40 -25.84
C GLN A 278 -7.81 2.94 -24.79
N LEU A 279 -7.18 2.01 -24.07
CA LEU A 279 -6.12 2.31 -23.14
C LEU A 279 -4.78 2.42 -23.89
N LEU A 280 -4.08 3.53 -23.69
CA LEU A 280 -2.76 3.83 -24.23
C LEU A 280 -1.68 3.62 -23.18
N ASN A 281 -0.43 3.53 -23.67
CA ASN A 281 0.77 3.23 -22.89
C ASN A 281 0.76 1.84 -22.23
N ASP A 282 -0.24 1.00 -22.57
CA ASP A 282 -0.32 -0.38 -22.10
C ASP A 282 0.88 -1.19 -22.64
N GLY A 283 1.58 -1.89 -21.75
CA GLY A 283 2.82 -2.62 -22.05
C GLY A 283 4.11 -1.78 -22.08
N GLU A 284 4.04 -0.44 -22.10
CA GLU A 284 5.22 0.43 -21.97
C GLU A 284 5.51 0.80 -20.50
N VAL A 285 4.56 0.58 -19.59
CA VAL A 285 4.62 1.04 -18.20
C VAL A 285 4.46 -0.12 -17.21
N ASN A 286 5.37 -0.20 -16.22
CA ASN A 286 5.44 -1.31 -15.26
C ASN A 286 5.36 -0.77 -13.82
N GLY A 287 4.66 -1.49 -12.93
CA GLY A 287 4.72 -1.23 -11.48
C GLY A 287 4.29 0.18 -11.07
N SER A 288 5.24 1.01 -10.61
CA SER A 288 4.97 2.34 -10.04
C SER A 288 4.51 3.39 -11.05
N GLU A 289 4.56 3.11 -12.36
CA GLU A 289 4.22 4.05 -13.43
C GLU A 289 2.81 3.83 -14.00
N LEU A 290 1.96 3.04 -13.35
CA LEU A 290 0.58 2.78 -13.82
C LEU A 290 -0.24 4.08 -13.99
N SER A 291 0.12 5.18 -13.32
CA SER A 291 -0.49 6.50 -13.52
C SER A 291 -0.31 7.06 -14.93
N GLU A 292 0.60 6.51 -15.72
CA GLU A 292 0.86 6.90 -17.11
C GLU A 292 -0.14 6.28 -18.09
N LEU A 293 -0.93 5.27 -17.69
CA LEU A 293 -2.01 4.74 -18.53
C LEU A 293 -3.04 5.83 -18.84
N LYS A 294 -3.44 5.94 -20.11
CA LYS A 294 -4.41 6.96 -20.57
C LYS A 294 -5.51 6.30 -21.38
N CYS A 295 -6.76 6.50 -20.99
CA CYS A 295 -7.91 6.11 -21.78
C CYS A 295 -8.29 7.23 -22.73
N VAL A 296 -8.33 6.95 -24.03
CA VAL A 296 -8.70 7.94 -25.05
C VAL A 296 -9.76 7.37 -25.98
N TRP A 297 -10.40 8.27 -26.72
CA TRP A 297 -11.30 7.91 -27.79
C TRP A 297 -10.52 7.69 -29.09
N VAL A 298 -10.46 6.46 -29.57
CA VAL A 298 -9.83 6.15 -30.86
C VAL A 298 -10.91 6.11 -31.94
N ASN A 299 -10.92 7.11 -32.80
CA ASN A 299 -11.92 7.28 -33.85
C ASN A 299 -11.25 7.55 -35.20
N ARG A 300 -11.54 6.69 -36.18
CA ARG A 300 -10.99 6.82 -37.55
C ARG A 300 -11.42 8.08 -38.30
N ASN A 301 -12.49 8.73 -37.86
CA ASN A 301 -12.99 9.95 -38.46
C ASN A 301 -12.58 11.21 -37.68
N ASP A 302 -11.76 11.05 -36.63
CA ASP A 302 -11.21 12.18 -35.92
C ASP A 302 -10.16 12.88 -36.78
N VAL A 303 -10.32 14.20 -36.89
CA VAL A 303 -9.46 15.11 -37.66
C VAL A 303 -8.98 16.28 -36.80
N GLU A 304 -9.37 16.31 -35.53
CA GLU A 304 -8.87 17.29 -34.57
C GLU A 304 -7.44 16.94 -34.18
N TYR A 305 -6.70 17.92 -33.67
CA TYR A 305 -5.31 17.74 -33.28
C TYR A 305 -5.10 18.40 -31.92
N PRO A 306 -4.09 17.97 -31.14
CA PRO A 306 -3.93 18.43 -29.78
C PRO A 306 -3.66 19.94 -29.70
N ILE A 307 -4.37 20.69 -28.86
CA ILE A 307 -4.14 22.12 -28.66
C ILE A 307 -2.99 22.33 -27.67
N ILE A 308 -1.89 22.88 -28.17
CA ILE A 308 -0.69 23.14 -27.37
C ILE A 308 -0.80 24.48 -26.63
N THR A 309 -0.53 24.46 -25.31
CA THR A 309 -0.37 25.64 -24.46
C THR A 309 0.91 25.55 -23.62
N PRO A 310 1.53 26.68 -23.21
CA PRO A 310 2.76 26.64 -22.42
C PRO A 310 2.50 26.15 -20.98
N TRP A 311 3.37 25.28 -20.46
CA TRP A 311 3.23 24.73 -19.11
C TRP A 311 4.14 25.45 -18.10
N GLU A 312 3.56 26.35 -17.30
CA GLU A 312 4.28 27.09 -16.25
C GLU A 312 4.90 26.17 -15.18
N GLY A 313 4.27 25.03 -14.89
CA GLY A 313 4.77 24.07 -13.89
C GLY A 313 6.05 23.34 -14.29
N ALA A 314 6.36 23.28 -15.59
CA ALA A 314 7.62 22.71 -16.08
C ALA A 314 8.75 23.75 -16.18
N LEU A 315 8.45 25.04 -16.04
CA LEU A 315 9.41 26.11 -16.25
C LEU A 315 10.36 26.24 -15.05
N THR A 316 11.67 26.27 -15.29
CA THR A 316 12.67 26.46 -14.23
C THR A 316 12.38 27.73 -13.42
N ALA A 317 12.53 27.65 -12.10
CA ALA A 317 12.34 28.80 -11.21
C ALA A 317 13.26 29.96 -11.61
N GLY A 318 12.71 31.18 -11.67
CA GLY A 318 13.43 32.37 -12.13
C GLY A 318 13.12 32.78 -13.57
N TYR A 319 12.47 31.91 -14.36
CA TYR A 319 12.03 32.24 -15.71
C TYR A 319 10.52 32.58 -15.77
N SER A 320 10.06 33.10 -16.91
CA SER A 320 8.63 33.25 -17.26
C SER A 320 8.40 33.09 -18.76
N TYR A 321 7.22 32.60 -19.13
CA TYR A 321 6.73 32.72 -20.49
C TYR A 321 6.09 34.09 -20.73
N SER A 322 6.38 34.67 -21.90
CA SER A 322 5.68 35.84 -22.42
C SER A 322 5.10 35.50 -23.79
N PRO A 323 3.84 35.84 -24.10
CA PRO A 323 3.29 35.68 -25.45
C PRO A 323 4.21 36.32 -26.49
N ASP A 324 4.46 35.60 -27.60
CA ASP A 324 5.28 36.11 -28.69
C ASP A 324 4.44 36.48 -29.92
N ASN A 325 4.22 37.78 -30.10
CA ASN A 325 3.52 38.31 -31.28
C ASN A 325 4.42 38.45 -32.51
N SER A 326 5.72 38.12 -32.41
CA SER A 326 6.67 38.17 -33.53
C SER A 326 6.67 36.90 -34.38
N ILE A 327 6.04 35.82 -33.90
CA ILE A 327 5.83 34.59 -34.67
C ILE A 327 4.74 34.85 -35.72
N SER A 328 5.06 34.59 -36.98
CA SER A 328 4.11 34.79 -38.08
C SER A 328 3.05 33.68 -38.09
N PRO A 329 1.75 34.00 -38.17
CA PRO A 329 0.71 33.00 -38.36
C PRO A 329 1.02 32.10 -39.58
N PRO A 330 0.76 30.78 -39.52
CA PRO A 330 -0.14 30.10 -38.58
C PRO A 330 0.52 29.65 -37.26
N ASP A 331 1.83 29.80 -37.11
CA ASP A 331 2.56 29.37 -35.91
C ASP A 331 2.21 30.26 -34.71
N LYS A 332 2.30 29.69 -33.51
CA LYS A 332 2.06 30.37 -32.24
C LYS A 332 3.15 30.00 -31.25
N GLY A 333 3.34 30.79 -30.21
CA GLY A 333 4.40 30.47 -29.26
C GLY A 333 4.61 31.51 -28.17
N VAL A 334 5.65 31.28 -27.39
CA VAL A 334 6.02 32.13 -26.26
C VAL A 334 7.53 32.34 -26.20
N LYS A 335 7.92 33.48 -25.64
CA LYS A 335 9.29 33.77 -25.26
C LYS A 335 9.59 33.27 -23.85
N ILE A 336 10.72 32.60 -23.65
CA ILE A 336 11.25 32.29 -22.31
C ILE A 336 12.16 33.45 -21.90
N ILE A 337 11.87 34.06 -20.75
CA ILE A 337 12.56 35.25 -20.25
C ILE A 337 13.15 34.95 -18.86
N ASP A 338 14.45 35.20 -18.67
CA ASP A 338 15.09 35.18 -17.34
C ASP A 338 14.73 36.46 -16.57
N LYS A 339 14.03 36.32 -15.43
CA LYS A 339 13.65 37.47 -14.58
C LYS A 339 14.83 38.11 -13.87
N SER A 340 15.95 37.38 -13.74
CA SER A 340 17.17 37.85 -13.08
C SER A 340 18.08 38.65 -14.02
N SER A 341 17.92 38.51 -15.33
CA SER A 341 18.71 39.25 -16.31
C SER A 341 18.05 40.58 -16.72
N LYS A 342 18.87 41.59 -17.02
CA LYS A 342 18.39 42.91 -17.48
C LYS A 342 17.95 42.90 -18.95
N ASP A 343 18.52 42.02 -19.75
CA ASP A 343 18.18 41.81 -21.17
C ASP A 343 17.11 40.72 -21.37
N GLY A 344 16.74 40.00 -20.30
CA GLY A 344 15.79 38.90 -20.34
C GLY A 344 16.34 37.60 -20.93
N CYS A 345 17.63 37.55 -21.28
CA CYS A 345 18.24 36.38 -21.89
C CYS A 345 18.61 35.30 -20.88
N VAL A 346 18.51 34.06 -21.33
CA VAL A 346 18.90 32.86 -20.61
C VAL A 346 20.41 32.85 -20.41
N LYS A 347 20.86 32.41 -19.24
CA LYS A 347 22.30 32.26 -18.96
C LYS A 347 22.87 31.08 -19.77
N PRO A 348 24.04 31.25 -20.40
CA PRO A 348 24.70 30.14 -21.09
C PRO A 348 25.02 29.00 -20.12
N PHE A 349 25.06 27.75 -20.63
CA PHE A 349 25.39 26.52 -19.89
C PHE A 349 24.50 26.20 -18.67
N SER A 350 23.44 26.97 -18.49
CA SER A 350 22.46 26.76 -17.43
C SER A 350 21.32 25.90 -17.96
N PRO A 351 21.02 24.74 -17.35
CA PRO A 351 19.90 23.92 -17.77
C PRO A 351 18.59 24.67 -17.53
N ILE A 352 17.78 24.80 -18.59
CA ILE A 352 16.41 25.29 -18.49
C ILE A 352 15.45 24.15 -18.79
N SER A 353 14.46 24.01 -17.92
CA SER A 353 13.30 23.16 -18.14
C SER A 353 12.15 24.04 -18.57
N PHE A 354 11.39 23.58 -19.56
CA PHE A 354 10.16 24.19 -20.05
C PHE A 354 9.23 23.07 -20.52
N GLY A 355 8.01 23.40 -20.91
CA GLY A 355 7.07 22.36 -21.29
C GLY A 355 5.78 22.88 -21.89
N VAL A 356 4.99 21.94 -22.37
CA VAL A 356 3.68 22.20 -22.96
C VAL A 356 2.60 21.36 -22.26
N LEU A 357 1.40 21.92 -22.21
CA LEU A 357 0.16 21.23 -21.92
C LEU A 357 -0.61 21.04 -23.22
N VAL A 358 -1.22 19.88 -23.34
CA VAL A 358 -2.17 19.54 -24.40
C VAL A 358 -3.52 19.24 -23.78
N ASP A 359 -4.60 19.51 -24.50
CA ASP A 359 -5.98 19.29 -24.07
C ASP A 359 -6.44 17.83 -24.18
N GLU A 360 -5.72 17.02 -24.97
CA GLU A 360 -5.89 15.57 -25.09
C GLU A 360 -4.53 14.84 -24.97
N PRO A 361 -4.50 13.55 -24.58
CA PRO A 361 -3.25 12.80 -24.49
C PRO A 361 -2.55 12.68 -25.84
N ALA A 362 -1.33 13.22 -25.93
CA ALA A 362 -0.56 13.26 -27.17
C ALA A 362 0.90 12.84 -26.93
N LYS A 363 1.61 12.51 -28.00
CA LYS A 363 3.07 12.42 -28.02
C LYS A 363 3.63 13.68 -28.67
N CYS A 364 4.53 14.38 -28.00
CA CYS A 364 5.10 15.63 -28.49
C CYS A 364 6.57 15.47 -28.89
N LYS A 365 6.95 16.09 -30.01
CA LYS A 365 8.33 16.16 -30.50
C LYS A 365 8.80 17.62 -30.59
N VAL A 366 10.10 17.81 -30.43
CA VAL A 366 10.81 19.09 -30.53
C VAL A 366 11.96 18.98 -31.54
N ASP A 367 12.19 20.05 -32.29
CA ASP A 367 13.29 20.15 -33.25
C ASP A 367 13.84 21.59 -33.30
N TYR A 368 15.14 21.72 -33.58
CA TYR A 368 15.81 23.01 -33.76
C TYR A 368 15.55 23.63 -35.14
N THR A 369 15.09 22.80 -36.09
CA THR A 369 14.76 23.20 -37.44
C THR A 369 13.29 23.00 -37.71
N ARG A 370 12.71 23.89 -38.52
CA ARG A 370 11.31 23.77 -38.90
C ARG A 370 11.12 22.55 -39.81
N LYS A 371 10.44 21.51 -39.30
CA LYS A 371 10.05 20.31 -40.07
C LYS A 371 8.57 20.35 -40.43
N GLU A 372 8.23 19.88 -41.62
CA GLU A 372 6.83 19.88 -42.11
C GLU A 372 5.97 18.80 -41.45
N LYS A 373 6.54 17.62 -41.16
CA LYS A 373 5.82 16.48 -40.59
C LYS A 373 6.31 16.15 -39.20
N PHE A 374 5.41 15.64 -38.36
CA PHE A 374 5.73 15.14 -37.02
C PHE A 374 6.79 14.03 -37.06
N GLU A 375 6.73 13.12 -38.03
CA GLU A 375 7.68 12.00 -38.11
C GLU A 375 9.11 12.43 -38.45
N ASP A 376 9.27 13.55 -39.17
CA ASP A 376 10.57 14.08 -39.57
C ASP A 376 11.27 14.84 -38.41
N MET A 377 10.58 15.06 -37.29
CA MET A 377 11.14 15.71 -36.10
C MET A 377 11.99 14.73 -35.29
N SER A 378 13.10 15.24 -34.80
CA SER A 378 14.22 14.42 -34.30
C SER A 378 14.04 13.91 -32.88
N TYR A 379 13.43 14.69 -31.96
CA TYR A 379 13.46 14.39 -30.54
C TYR A 379 12.07 14.38 -29.91
N PHE A 380 11.76 13.40 -29.07
CA PHE A 380 10.57 13.42 -28.23
C PHE A 380 10.77 14.33 -27.01
N MET A 381 9.74 15.10 -26.66
CA MET A 381 9.79 15.94 -25.46
C MET A 381 9.83 15.06 -24.20
N GLY A 382 10.95 15.13 -23.49
CA GLY A 382 11.18 14.32 -22.29
C GLY A 382 11.81 12.95 -22.58
N GLY A 383 12.24 12.71 -23.82
CA GLY A 383 12.99 11.50 -24.21
C GLY A 383 12.16 10.22 -24.30
N ASN A 384 10.83 10.30 -24.23
CA ASN A 384 9.93 9.15 -24.32
C ASN A 384 8.75 9.44 -25.25
N SER A 385 8.15 8.39 -25.83
CA SER A 385 7.03 8.46 -26.77
C SER A 385 5.66 8.34 -26.10
N LEU A 386 5.58 8.47 -24.77
CA LEU A 386 4.36 8.25 -24.01
C LEU A 386 3.31 9.32 -24.33
N PHE A 387 2.05 8.89 -24.39
CA PHE A 387 0.91 9.80 -24.53
C PHE A 387 0.59 10.45 -23.19
N ARG A 388 0.75 11.78 -23.09
CA ARG A 388 0.54 12.55 -21.84
C ARG A 388 -0.23 13.84 -22.12
N TYR A 389 -0.78 14.43 -21.05
CA TYR A 389 -1.35 15.79 -21.08
C TYR A 389 -0.28 16.86 -20.89
N ASN A 390 0.85 16.50 -20.29
CA ASN A 390 1.92 17.41 -19.95
C ASN A 390 3.26 16.85 -20.44
N HIS A 391 4.05 17.71 -21.07
CA HIS A 391 5.36 17.34 -21.60
C HIS A 391 6.39 18.33 -21.09
N THR A 392 7.37 17.83 -20.35
CA THR A 392 8.54 18.61 -19.94
C THR A 392 9.68 18.32 -20.89
N HIS A 393 10.45 19.35 -21.20
CA HIS A 393 11.69 19.25 -21.92
C HIS A 393 12.74 20.07 -21.20
N SER A 394 13.95 19.51 -21.05
CA SER A 394 15.08 20.18 -20.42
C SER A 394 16.20 20.26 -21.42
N ILE A 395 16.79 21.44 -21.54
CA ILE A 395 17.89 21.70 -22.46
C ILE A 395 19.01 22.42 -21.71
N SER A 396 20.25 22.09 -22.03
CA SER A 396 21.41 22.89 -21.63
C SER A 396 21.97 23.54 -22.88
N LEU A 397 21.96 24.88 -22.90
CA LEU A 397 22.32 25.63 -24.09
C LEU A 397 23.83 25.91 -24.09
N PRO A 398 24.56 25.50 -25.14
CA PRO A 398 25.94 25.90 -25.30
C PRO A 398 26.03 27.40 -25.58
N ASP A 399 27.13 28.04 -25.18
CA ASP A 399 27.41 29.43 -25.54
C ASP A 399 27.64 29.61 -27.05
N ARG A 400 27.48 30.85 -27.50
CA ARG A 400 27.69 31.31 -28.89
C ARG A 400 29.04 30.87 -29.46
N SER A 401 30.09 30.88 -28.64
CA SER A 401 31.46 30.50 -29.02
C SER A 401 31.61 29.02 -29.45
N ALA A 402 30.74 28.12 -28.98
CA ALA A 402 30.75 26.72 -29.39
C ALA A 402 30.30 26.51 -30.85
N PHE A 403 29.49 27.44 -31.39
CA PHE A 403 29.00 27.39 -32.78
C PHE A 403 30.03 27.92 -33.79
N GLU A 404 30.89 28.86 -33.38
CA GLU A 404 31.93 29.44 -34.23
C GLU A 404 33.01 28.40 -34.61
N VAL A 405 33.30 27.47 -33.70
CA VAL A 405 34.30 26.39 -33.91
C VAL A 405 33.85 25.36 -34.95
N GLU A 406 32.55 25.14 -35.07
CA GLU A 406 31.97 24.15 -36.01
C GLU A 406 31.68 24.77 -37.41
N ASN A 407 32.13 26.01 -37.66
CA ASN A 407 32.04 26.72 -38.94
C ASN A 407 30.60 26.80 -39.51
N LEU A 408 29.60 26.82 -38.63
CA LEU A 408 28.20 26.97 -39.02
C LEU A 408 27.86 28.45 -39.20
N THR A 409 27.65 28.86 -40.45
CA THR A 409 27.05 30.14 -40.80
C THR A 409 25.54 30.10 -40.54
N VAL A 410 25.11 29.99 -39.28
CA VAL A 410 23.74 30.32 -38.91
C VAL A 410 23.76 31.79 -38.47
N PRO A 411 22.93 32.68 -39.05
CA PRO A 411 22.89 34.07 -38.63
C PRO A 411 22.22 34.11 -37.25
N PHE A 412 23.01 34.02 -36.17
CA PHE A 412 22.49 33.98 -34.81
C PHE A 412 23.03 35.16 -34.01
N ASP A 413 22.13 36.12 -33.76
CA ASP A 413 22.28 37.21 -32.79
C ASP A 413 22.01 36.72 -31.33
N GLY A 414 22.18 35.42 -31.06
CA GLY A 414 21.90 34.81 -29.75
C GLY A 414 20.43 34.41 -29.52
N ASP A 415 19.55 34.56 -30.52
CA ASP A 415 18.12 34.21 -30.46
C ASP A 415 17.84 32.79 -31.00
N TYR A 416 17.30 31.91 -30.17
CA TYR A 416 16.95 30.53 -30.49
C TYR A 416 15.44 30.33 -30.63
N GLU A 417 15.06 29.45 -31.55
CA GLU A 417 13.69 29.00 -31.75
C GLU A 417 13.65 27.47 -31.73
N LEU A 418 12.76 26.91 -30.91
CA LEU A 418 12.47 25.49 -30.86
C LEU A 418 11.05 25.27 -31.36
N TYR A 419 10.89 24.33 -32.29
CA TYR A 419 9.62 24.03 -32.93
C TYR A 419 9.04 22.75 -32.34
N ILE A 420 7.78 22.79 -31.92
CA ILE A 420 7.08 21.70 -31.26
C ILE A 420 5.85 21.32 -32.08
N ARG A 421 5.62 20.01 -32.20
CA ARG A 421 4.36 19.42 -32.66
C ARG A 421 4.00 18.26 -31.76
N CYS A 422 2.71 18.08 -31.54
CA CYS A 422 2.14 16.96 -30.83
C CYS A 422 1.25 16.17 -31.79
N GLN A 423 1.23 14.85 -31.61
CA GLN A 423 0.37 13.93 -32.35
C GLN A 423 -0.50 13.17 -31.36
N ASP A 424 -1.80 13.14 -31.61
CA ASP A 424 -2.78 12.38 -30.83
C ASP A 424 -2.65 10.86 -31.09
N ALA A 425 -3.53 10.08 -30.46
CA ALA A 425 -3.60 8.63 -30.68
C ALA A 425 -4.18 8.22 -32.04
N ASN A 426 -4.92 9.12 -32.71
CA ASN A 426 -5.54 8.91 -34.01
C ASN A 426 -4.58 9.24 -35.17
N GLY A 427 -3.40 9.79 -34.88
CA GLY A 427 -2.36 10.15 -35.84
C GLY A 427 -2.46 11.59 -36.35
N ASN A 428 -3.39 12.40 -35.84
CA ASN A 428 -3.50 13.81 -36.18
C ASN A 428 -2.44 14.60 -35.44
N TYR A 429 -1.77 15.51 -36.14
CA TYR A 429 -0.72 16.34 -35.57
C TYR A 429 -0.94 17.80 -35.93
N ASN A 430 -0.39 18.69 -35.10
CA ASN A 430 -0.53 20.13 -35.31
C ASN A 430 -0.05 20.52 -36.70
N PRO A 431 -0.87 21.21 -37.53
CA PRO A 431 -0.44 21.67 -38.85
C PRO A 431 0.53 22.86 -38.76
N ALA A 432 0.44 23.66 -37.70
CA ALA A 432 1.34 24.75 -37.36
C ALA A 432 2.20 24.39 -36.15
N HIS A 433 3.38 25.01 -36.03
CA HIS A 433 4.28 24.75 -34.91
C HIS A 433 3.90 25.58 -33.69
N PHE A 434 4.06 24.99 -32.50
CA PHE A 434 4.21 25.77 -31.28
C PHE A 434 5.70 26.10 -31.09
N VAL A 435 6.04 27.36 -30.88
CA VAL A 435 7.44 27.81 -30.89
C VAL A 435 7.83 28.37 -29.52
N PHE A 436 8.91 27.83 -28.93
CA PHE A 436 9.61 28.51 -27.84
C PHE A 436 10.72 29.37 -28.41
N LYS A 437 10.73 30.65 -28.07
CA LYS A 437 11.79 31.58 -28.43
C LYS A 437 12.55 32.05 -27.20
N PHE A 438 13.86 32.12 -27.26
CA PHE A 438 14.65 32.68 -26.16
C PHE A 438 16.00 33.17 -26.66
N CYS A 439 16.55 34.20 -26.02
CA CYS A 439 17.93 34.60 -26.26
C CYS A 439 18.86 33.97 -25.22
N VAL A 440 20.12 33.72 -25.60
CA VAL A 440 21.20 33.36 -24.67
C VAL A 440 22.12 34.56 -24.53
N GLY A 441 22.34 35.02 -23.29
CA GLY A 441 23.15 36.20 -23.01
C GLY A 441 24.65 35.93 -23.22
N GLU A 442 25.40 36.96 -23.60
CA GLU A 442 26.86 36.89 -23.68
C GLU A 442 27.48 36.97 -22.27
N GLY A 443 28.22 35.95 -21.86
CA GLY A 443 28.92 35.94 -20.59
C GLY A 443 30.05 34.90 -20.55
N PRO A 444 31.17 35.18 -19.85
CA PRO A 444 32.20 34.18 -19.67
C PRO A 444 31.59 33.02 -18.89
N ASP A 445 31.70 31.81 -19.42
CA ASP A 445 31.36 30.63 -18.66
C ASP A 445 32.35 30.47 -17.51
N THR A 446 31.84 30.59 -16.30
CA THR A 446 32.58 30.46 -15.04
C THR A 446 32.23 29.17 -14.29
N THR A 447 31.41 28.31 -14.88
CA THR A 447 30.92 27.08 -14.25
C THR A 447 31.66 25.88 -14.80
N ALA A 448 31.95 24.90 -13.93
CA ALA A 448 32.49 23.63 -14.36
C ALA A 448 31.36 22.74 -14.90
N PRO A 449 31.67 21.70 -15.71
CA PRO A 449 30.66 20.83 -16.27
C PRO A 449 29.87 20.11 -15.19
N LEU A 450 28.55 20.07 -15.32
CA LEU A 450 27.67 19.33 -14.43
C LEU A 450 27.43 17.92 -14.98
N ILE A 451 27.83 16.93 -14.19
CA ILE A 451 27.42 15.54 -14.39
C ILE A 451 25.96 15.42 -13.94
N VAL A 452 25.06 15.18 -14.90
CA VAL A 452 23.62 15.12 -14.65
C VAL A 452 23.20 13.71 -14.23
N SER A 453 23.66 12.70 -14.94
CA SER A 453 23.30 11.30 -14.69
C SER A 453 24.28 10.32 -15.34
N THR A 454 24.06 9.03 -15.09
CA THR A 454 24.80 7.90 -15.65
C THR A 454 23.83 6.82 -16.14
N ASN A 455 24.26 5.94 -17.05
CA ASN A 455 23.44 4.80 -17.49
C ASN A 455 23.23 3.76 -16.35
N LEU A 456 24.18 3.64 -15.45
CA LEU A 456 24.11 2.80 -14.25
C LEU A 456 23.82 3.66 -13.02
N LEU A 457 22.92 3.20 -12.14
CA LEU A 457 22.64 3.91 -10.89
C LEU A 457 23.83 3.78 -9.92
N ASN A 458 24.06 4.85 -9.14
CA ASN A 458 25.09 4.85 -8.11
C ASN A 458 24.72 3.85 -6.99
N GLY A 459 25.68 3.01 -6.59
CA GLY A 459 25.49 1.99 -5.57
C GLY A 459 24.89 0.67 -6.10
N MET A 460 24.80 0.48 -7.42
CA MET A 460 24.30 -0.76 -7.99
C MET A 460 25.24 -1.95 -7.70
N PRO A 461 24.68 -3.15 -7.45
CA PRO A 461 25.48 -4.36 -7.37
C PRO A 461 26.00 -4.79 -8.75
N ILE A 462 27.17 -5.44 -8.75
CA ILE A 462 27.79 -6.04 -9.93
C ILE A 462 28.05 -7.52 -9.70
N ALA A 463 28.14 -8.28 -10.79
CA ALA A 463 28.30 -9.72 -10.74
C ALA A 463 29.66 -10.10 -10.13
N PHE A 464 29.70 -11.26 -9.49
CA PHE A 464 30.92 -11.84 -8.98
C PHE A 464 31.90 -12.13 -10.13
N ASN A 465 33.20 -11.92 -9.86
CA ASN A 465 34.29 -12.07 -10.82
C ASN A 465 34.22 -11.12 -12.03
N GLN A 466 33.39 -10.08 -11.96
CA GLN A 466 33.43 -9.00 -12.93
C GLN A 466 34.62 -8.09 -12.65
N SER A 467 35.50 -7.92 -13.63
CA SER A 467 36.72 -7.09 -13.49
C SER A 467 36.59 -5.69 -14.12
N SER A 468 35.61 -5.51 -15.01
CA SER A 468 35.30 -4.25 -15.65
C SER A 468 33.82 -4.12 -16.01
N ILE A 469 33.35 -2.88 -16.19
CA ILE A 469 31.99 -2.56 -16.64
C ILE A 469 31.98 -1.27 -17.46
N ASP A 470 31.15 -1.23 -18.50
CA ASP A 470 30.99 -0.03 -19.32
C ASP A 470 30.05 0.97 -18.66
N LEU A 471 30.47 2.24 -18.63
CA LEU A 471 29.73 3.34 -18.03
C LEU A 471 29.57 4.47 -19.05
N GLU A 472 28.34 4.97 -19.14
CA GLU A 472 28.03 6.22 -19.80
C GLU A 472 27.72 7.30 -18.78
N LEU A 473 28.31 8.46 -18.97
CA LEU A 473 28.20 9.66 -18.16
C LEU A 473 27.55 10.75 -19.01
N TYR A 474 26.49 11.39 -18.51
CA TYR A 474 25.78 12.44 -19.23
C TYR A 474 26.07 13.81 -18.61
N VAL A 475 26.65 14.70 -19.41
CA VAL A 475 27.14 16.01 -18.99
C VAL A 475 26.35 17.12 -19.69
N ASN A 476 26.10 18.24 -19.01
CA ASN A 476 25.30 19.36 -19.52
C ASN A 476 26.01 20.21 -20.59
N GLU A 477 27.30 19.99 -20.85
CA GLU A 477 28.10 20.77 -21.80
C GLU A 477 29.26 19.93 -22.37
N PRO A 478 29.87 20.34 -23.51
CA PRO A 478 31.05 19.68 -24.04
C PRO A 478 32.17 19.68 -23.00
N ALA A 479 32.62 18.50 -22.59
CA ALA A 479 33.62 18.36 -21.54
C ALA A 479 34.63 17.24 -21.84
N GLU A 480 35.84 17.38 -21.30
CA GLU A 480 36.79 16.30 -21.15
C GLU A 480 36.64 15.76 -19.73
N CYS A 481 36.19 14.51 -19.59
CA CYS A 481 36.04 13.88 -18.28
C CYS A 481 37.13 12.85 -18.03
N ARG A 482 37.51 12.69 -16.76
CA ARG A 482 38.48 11.71 -16.27
C ARG A 482 37.98 11.04 -15.01
N TRP A 483 38.54 9.88 -14.73
CA TRP A 483 38.24 9.14 -13.52
C TRP A 483 39.48 8.52 -12.87
N SER A 484 39.35 8.23 -11.57
CA SER A 484 40.37 7.51 -10.80
C SER A 484 39.74 6.72 -9.64
N HIS A 485 40.47 5.74 -9.12
CA HIS A 485 40.14 5.03 -7.88
C HIS A 485 40.40 5.85 -6.61
N ARG A 486 41.09 7.00 -6.72
CA ARG A 486 41.37 7.88 -5.59
C ARG A 486 40.86 9.27 -5.90
N ASP A 487 40.36 9.96 -4.88
CA ASP A 487 39.97 11.37 -5.03
C ASP A 487 41.23 12.21 -5.24
N GLN A 488 41.34 12.77 -6.44
CA GLN A 488 42.47 13.61 -6.82
C GLN A 488 42.04 14.68 -7.81
N ILE A 489 42.92 15.65 -8.03
CA ILE A 489 42.69 16.72 -9.01
C ILE A 489 42.65 16.14 -10.44
N PHE A 490 41.91 16.81 -11.32
CA PHE A 490 41.67 16.39 -12.71
C PHE A 490 42.93 15.96 -13.46
N ASP A 491 44.00 16.76 -13.41
CA ASP A 491 45.25 16.49 -14.15
C ASP A 491 45.99 15.23 -13.69
N LYS A 492 45.71 14.74 -12.47
CA LYS A 492 46.33 13.53 -11.91
C LYS A 492 45.49 12.28 -12.13
N MET A 493 44.24 12.42 -12.56
CA MET A 493 43.38 11.28 -12.87
C MET A 493 43.93 10.53 -14.08
N GLU A 494 44.11 9.22 -13.91
CA GLU A 494 44.86 8.37 -14.83
C GLU A 494 44.04 7.97 -16.06
N GLU A 495 42.71 7.83 -15.91
CA GLU A 495 41.82 7.29 -16.93
C GLU A 495 40.89 8.38 -17.49
N SER A 496 40.53 8.27 -18.76
CA SER A 496 39.73 9.28 -19.47
C SER A 496 38.43 8.71 -20.05
N PHE A 497 37.43 9.57 -20.20
CA PHE A 497 36.22 9.28 -20.97
C PHE A 497 36.40 9.69 -22.42
N THR A 498 35.69 9.01 -23.32
CA THR A 498 35.47 9.46 -24.70
C THR A 498 34.15 10.23 -24.75
N CYS A 499 34.22 11.54 -24.89
CA CYS A 499 33.06 12.43 -24.81
C CYS A 499 32.64 13.00 -26.16
N SER A 500 31.32 13.01 -26.41
CA SER A 500 30.72 13.85 -27.45
C SER A 500 31.07 15.31 -27.21
N SER A 501 31.46 16.02 -28.27
CA SER A 501 31.91 17.41 -28.15
C SER A 501 31.24 18.34 -29.16
N SER A 502 30.54 17.78 -30.15
CA SER A 502 29.75 18.55 -31.11
C SER A 502 28.34 18.78 -30.58
N ILE A 503 27.79 19.96 -30.85
CA ILE A 503 26.39 20.31 -30.60
C ILE A 503 25.40 19.37 -31.30
N PHE A 504 25.81 18.65 -32.35
CA PHE A 504 24.97 17.67 -33.06
C PHE A 504 25.07 16.26 -32.48
N GLU A 505 26.00 16.01 -31.55
CA GLU A 505 26.22 14.73 -30.89
C GLU A 505 25.50 14.64 -29.54
N MET A 506 24.59 15.59 -29.26
CA MET A 506 23.75 15.58 -28.08
C MET A 506 22.72 14.44 -28.17
N ASN A 507 22.51 13.74 -27.06
CA ASN A 507 21.52 12.67 -26.99
C ASN A 507 20.07 13.21 -26.94
N ALA A 508 19.08 12.31 -26.86
CA ALA A 508 17.67 12.69 -26.84
C ALA A 508 17.27 13.56 -25.63
N GLN A 509 18.07 13.53 -24.56
CA GLN A 509 17.94 14.36 -23.36
C GLN A 509 18.71 15.69 -23.47
N MET A 510 19.28 15.99 -24.64
CA MET A 510 20.11 17.17 -24.88
C MET A 510 21.30 17.27 -23.92
N LEU A 511 21.95 16.13 -23.68
CA LEU A 511 23.19 16.02 -22.91
C LEU A 511 24.31 15.44 -23.78
N TYR A 512 25.55 15.75 -23.40
CA TYR A 512 26.74 15.19 -24.02
C TYR A 512 27.08 13.86 -23.36
N THR A 513 27.19 12.82 -24.18
CA THR A 513 27.47 11.47 -23.68
C THR A 513 28.98 11.25 -23.63
N CYS A 514 29.47 10.80 -22.47
CA CYS A 514 30.85 10.46 -22.19
C CYS A 514 30.93 8.96 -21.84
N GLN A 515 31.63 8.17 -22.64
CA GLN A 515 31.75 6.72 -22.45
C GLN A 515 33.11 6.33 -21.88
N THR A 516 33.13 5.35 -20.98
CA THR A 516 34.37 4.73 -20.47
C THR A 516 34.11 3.30 -20.01
N THR A 517 35.16 2.57 -19.70
CA THR A 517 35.09 1.27 -19.05
C THR A 517 35.74 1.39 -17.68
N LEU A 518 34.96 1.24 -16.61
CA LEU A 518 35.48 1.19 -15.25
C LEU A 518 36.17 -0.16 -15.04
N THR A 519 37.45 -0.14 -14.66
CA THR A 519 38.25 -1.34 -14.41
C THR A 519 38.62 -1.46 -12.93
N GLY A 520 39.28 -2.56 -12.54
CA GLY A 520 39.76 -2.73 -11.17
C GLY A 520 38.65 -3.07 -10.15
N LEU A 521 37.53 -3.62 -10.64
CA LEU A 521 36.43 -4.06 -9.80
C LEU A 521 36.85 -5.25 -8.93
N LYS A 522 36.42 -5.22 -7.67
CA LYS A 522 36.69 -6.23 -6.66
C LYS A 522 35.39 -6.77 -6.09
N ASN A 523 35.38 -8.07 -5.82
CA ASN A 523 34.26 -8.76 -5.18
C ASN A 523 34.14 -8.35 -3.70
N GLU A 524 32.92 -8.44 -3.17
CA GLU A 524 32.58 -8.24 -1.74
C GLU A 524 33.06 -6.90 -1.13
N VAL A 525 33.31 -5.88 -1.96
CA VAL A 525 33.71 -4.55 -1.51
C VAL A 525 32.99 -3.47 -2.31
N GLU A 526 32.88 -2.30 -1.71
CA GLU A 526 32.41 -1.10 -2.40
C GLU A 526 33.54 -0.54 -3.29
N ASN A 527 33.36 -0.63 -4.61
CA ASN A 527 34.28 -0.11 -5.60
C ASN A 527 33.96 1.35 -5.86
N LYS A 528 34.81 2.26 -5.35
CA LYS A 528 34.64 3.71 -5.50
C LYS A 528 35.45 4.25 -6.67
N PHE A 529 34.82 5.15 -7.40
CA PHE A 529 35.36 5.88 -8.52
C PHE A 529 35.08 7.37 -8.33
N TYR A 530 36.04 8.19 -8.71
CA TYR A 530 35.98 9.64 -8.59
C TYR A 530 36.07 10.24 -9.98
N PHE A 531 35.01 10.94 -10.41
CA PHE A 531 34.94 11.55 -11.73
C PHE A 531 35.12 13.06 -11.62
N ARG A 532 35.87 13.63 -12.55
CA ARG A 532 35.94 15.09 -12.76
C ARG A 532 35.92 15.39 -14.24
N CYS A 533 35.27 16.47 -14.59
CA CYS A 533 35.17 16.98 -15.93
C CYS A 533 35.78 18.39 -16.01
N LYS A 534 36.27 18.70 -17.20
CA LYS A 534 36.84 19.99 -17.58
C LYS A 534 36.15 20.48 -18.85
N ASP A 535 35.59 21.67 -18.79
CA ASP A 535 34.71 22.22 -19.84
C ASP A 535 35.43 22.47 -21.18
N GLN A 536 34.66 22.68 -22.24
CA GLN A 536 35.03 23.38 -23.47
C GLN A 536 36.41 23.04 -24.09
N PRO A 537 36.72 21.76 -24.36
CA PRO A 537 38.04 21.33 -24.87
C PRO A 537 38.44 21.92 -26.23
N LYS A 538 37.45 22.34 -27.04
CA LYS A 538 37.68 22.87 -28.40
C LYS A 538 37.63 24.41 -28.50
N VAL A 539 37.14 25.08 -27.45
CA VAL A 539 36.78 26.52 -27.53
C VAL A 539 37.72 27.37 -26.69
N LYS A 540 38.00 26.97 -25.45
CA LYS A 540 38.85 27.72 -24.52
C LYS A 540 40.29 27.23 -24.53
N ALA A 541 41.23 28.15 -24.30
CA ALA A 541 42.62 27.78 -24.02
C ALA A 541 42.70 27.03 -22.68
N GLU A 542 43.68 26.14 -22.55
CA GLU A 542 43.76 25.16 -21.45
C GLU A 542 43.71 25.75 -20.02
N GLY A 543 44.13 27.02 -19.86
CA GLY A 543 44.13 27.75 -18.59
C GLY A 543 42.82 28.49 -18.25
N ASP A 544 41.94 28.67 -19.23
CA ASP A 544 40.66 29.39 -19.07
C ASP A 544 39.47 28.42 -18.89
N ARG A 545 39.74 27.11 -18.98
CA ARG A 545 38.77 26.02 -18.84
C ARG A 545 38.43 25.79 -17.36
N ASN A 546 37.15 25.67 -17.06
CA ASN A 546 36.64 25.38 -15.73
C ASN A 546 36.71 23.88 -15.44
N VAL A 547 37.16 23.52 -14.24
CA VAL A 547 37.31 22.13 -13.77
C VAL A 547 36.43 21.93 -12.55
N ASN A 548 35.82 20.75 -12.40
CA ASN A 548 35.12 20.42 -11.16
C ASN A 548 36.05 20.52 -9.94
N SER A 549 35.65 21.35 -8.98
CA SER A 549 36.36 21.53 -7.70
C SER A 549 36.26 20.27 -6.83
N GLU A 550 35.10 19.61 -6.87
CA GLU A 550 34.79 18.37 -6.15
C GLU A 550 34.63 17.21 -7.13
N SER A 551 34.98 16.00 -6.69
CA SER A 551 34.79 14.79 -7.50
C SER A 551 33.34 14.31 -7.38
N TYR A 552 32.76 13.88 -8.50
CA TYR A 552 31.53 13.09 -8.47
C TYR A 552 31.88 11.67 -8.03
N ILE A 553 31.30 11.22 -6.92
CA ILE A 553 31.60 9.92 -6.33
C ILE A 553 30.62 8.88 -6.87
N PHE A 554 31.13 7.93 -7.62
CA PHE A 554 30.38 6.80 -8.16
C PHE A 554 30.84 5.52 -7.49
N SER A 555 29.89 4.66 -7.11
CA SER A 555 30.16 3.44 -6.36
C SER A 555 29.42 2.26 -6.98
N LEU A 556 30.08 1.10 -6.98
CA LEU A 556 29.51 -0.18 -7.38
C LEU A 556 29.79 -1.22 -6.30
N ILE A 557 28.79 -2.01 -5.96
CA ILE A 557 28.90 -2.99 -4.87
C ILE A 557 29.31 -4.34 -5.48
N GLY A 558 30.56 -4.73 -5.25
CA GLY A 558 31.02 -6.08 -5.59
C GLY A 558 30.25 -7.12 -4.78
N THR A 559 29.65 -8.09 -5.45
CA THR A 559 28.87 -9.16 -4.81
C THR A 559 29.68 -10.46 -4.72
N ARG A 560 29.03 -11.52 -4.24
CA ARG A 560 29.53 -12.90 -4.19
C ARG A 560 28.62 -13.81 -5.03
N PRO A 561 29.01 -15.05 -5.37
CA PRO A 561 28.15 -15.93 -6.17
C PRO A 561 26.79 -16.15 -5.50
N LEU A 562 25.73 -16.16 -6.30
CA LEU A 562 24.42 -16.68 -5.91
C LEU A 562 24.51 -18.21 -5.83
N VAL A 563 23.83 -18.82 -4.86
CA VAL A 563 23.82 -20.28 -4.67
C VAL A 563 22.40 -20.77 -4.44
N ILE A 564 21.96 -21.72 -5.27
CA ILE A 564 20.76 -22.52 -5.03
C ILE A 564 21.08 -23.54 -3.95
N SER A 565 20.49 -23.33 -2.77
CA SER A 565 20.73 -24.14 -1.57
C SER A 565 19.88 -25.41 -1.50
N SER A 566 18.71 -25.40 -2.12
CA SER A 566 17.83 -26.56 -2.20
C SER A 566 16.79 -26.39 -3.29
N VAL A 567 16.44 -27.51 -3.93
CA VAL A 567 15.33 -27.61 -4.88
C VAL A 567 14.39 -28.76 -4.49
N GLY A 568 13.12 -28.65 -4.87
CA GLY A 568 12.11 -29.68 -4.67
C GLY A 568 10.94 -29.52 -5.63
N PRO A 569 10.11 -30.55 -5.81
CA PRO A 569 10.02 -31.76 -5.01
C PRO A 569 11.04 -32.84 -5.40
N ASN A 570 11.22 -33.84 -4.55
CA ASN A 570 12.05 -35.02 -4.81
C ASN A 570 11.23 -36.29 -4.55
N GLY A 571 11.39 -37.30 -5.40
CA GLY A 571 10.70 -38.59 -5.30
C GLY A 571 9.38 -38.65 -6.04
N THR A 572 8.47 -39.50 -5.55
CA THR A 572 7.17 -39.74 -6.17
C THR A 572 6.06 -38.99 -5.44
N ILE A 573 5.30 -38.19 -6.17
CA ILE A 573 4.10 -37.49 -5.70
C ILE A 573 2.90 -38.33 -6.12
N LYS A 574 2.04 -38.66 -5.16
CA LYS A 574 0.87 -39.52 -5.37
C LYS A 574 -0.41 -38.78 -5.03
N ASP A 575 -1.44 -38.96 -5.86
CA ASP A 575 -2.78 -38.40 -5.64
C ASP A 575 -3.84 -39.30 -6.32
N SER A 576 -5.13 -39.09 -6.01
CA SER A 576 -6.25 -39.85 -6.59
C SER A 576 -6.96 -39.17 -7.77
N THR A 577 -6.33 -38.16 -8.36
CA THR A 577 -6.88 -37.43 -9.49
C THR A 577 -5.95 -37.52 -10.71
N ASP A 578 -6.53 -37.45 -11.91
CA ASP A 578 -5.76 -37.45 -13.18
C ASP A 578 -4.83 -36.22 -13.34
N SER A 579 -5.00 -35.20 -12.48
CA SER A 579 -4.28 -33.94 -12.53
C SER A 579 -3.79 -33.56 -11.14
N VAL A 580 -2.55 -33.97 -10.85
CA VAL A 580 -1.93 -33.84 -9.54
C VAL A 580 -1.32 -32.45 -9.37
N LYS A 581 -1.65 -31.79 -8.26
CA LYS A 581 -1.03 -30.52 -7.91
C LYS A 581 0.40 -30.75 -7.41
N VAL A 582 1.38 -30.19 -8.11
CA VAL A 582 2.80 -30.25 -7.75
C VAL A 582 3.35 -28.84 -7.55
N THR A 583 3.97 -28.59 -6.40
CA THR A 583 4.62 -27.31 -6.12
C THR A 583 6.14 -27.44 -6.28
N LEU A 584 6.70 -26.81 -7.31
CA LEU A 584 8.14 -26.62 -7.42
C LEU A 584 8.58 -25.61 -6.36
N THR A 585 9.64 -25.93 -5.63
CA THR A 585 10.20 -25.05 -4.59
C THR A 585 11.70 -24.92 -4.74
N VAL A 586 12.21 -23.70 -4.62
CA VAL A 586 13.64 -23.39 -4.75
C VAL A 586 14.03 -22.45 -3.60
N ARG A 587 15.24 -22.62 -3.05
CA ARG A 587 15.81 -21.68 -2.08
C ARG A 587 17.16 -21.19 -2.53
N THR A 588 17.33 -19.88 -2.54
CA THR A 588 18.57 -19.20 -2.89
C THR A 588 19.23 -18.62 -1.65
N THR A 589 20.56 -18.58 -1.68
CA THR A 589 21.44 -18.05 -0.63
C THR A 589 22.63 -17.35 -1.28
N ALA A 590 23.38 -16.55 -0.50
CA ALA A 590 24.50 -15.75 -1.00
C ALA A 590 24.08 -14.79 -2.13
N GLY A 591 24.94 -14.42 -3.08
CA GLY A 591 24.58 -13.38 -4.04
C GLY A 591 24.46 -11.98 -3.44
N TYR A 592 23.79 -11.09 -4.16
CA TYR A 592 23.35 -9.79 -3.66
C TYR A 592 22.23 -9.94 -2.63
N SER A 593 22.33 -9.22 -1.50
CA SER A 593 21.32 -9.23 -0.42
C SER A 593 20.98 -10.63 0.11
N ASP A 594 21.99 -11.49 0.26
CA ASP A 594 21.91 -12.78 0.95
C ASP A 594 20.88 -13.80 0.42
N GLY A 595 20.60 -13.76 -0.87
CA GLY A 595 19.85 -14.79 -1.59
C GLY A 595 18.61 -14.24 -2.28
N LEU A 596 18.40 -12.92 -2.25
CA LEU A 596 17.32 -12.27 -2.96
C LEU A 596 17.53 -12.38 -4.48
N ALA A 597 16.68 -13.17 -5.14
CA ALA A 597 16.83 -13.47 -6.56
C ALA A 597 15.47 -13.61 -7.26
N TYR A 598 15.52 -13.65 -8.59
CA TYR A 598 14.43 -14.10 -9.44
C TYR A 598 14.76 -15.49 -9.98
N CYS A 599 13.92 -16.48 -9.69
CA CYS A 599 14.08 -17.83 -10.23
C CYS A 599 13.10 -18.12 -11.36
N TYR A 600 13.55 -18.99 -12.26
CA TYR A 600 12.89 -19.42 -13.49
C TYR A 600 12.99 -20.94 -13.60
N TYR A 601 11.99 -21.57 -14.23
CA TYR A 601 11.98 -23.00 -14.53
C TYR A 601 11.72 -23.24 -16.02
N SER A 602 12.21 -24.37 -16.53
CA SER A 602 11.98 -24.81 -17.91
C SER A 602 11.92 -26.34 -17.98
N ASP A 603 11.05 -26.87 -18.85
CA ASP A 603 10.94 -28.30 -19.16
C ASP A 603 12.00 -28.80 -20.16
N THR A 604 12.60 -27.89 -20.94
CA THR A 604 13.61 -28.22 -21.97
C THR A 604 15.03 -27.78 -21.60
N GLY A 605 15.15 -26.74 -20.77
CA GLY A 605 16.42 -26.11 -20.42
C GLY A 605 16.96 -25.11 -21.46
N GLU A 606 16.24 -24.88 -22.56
CA GLU A 606 16.60 -23.92 -23.61
C GLU A 606 16.44 -22.48 -23.12
N GLU A 607 17.28 -21.54 -23.57
CA GLU A 607 17.33 -20.18 -23.02
C GLU A 607 16.00 -19.42 -23.13
N ASP A 608 15.28 -19.59 -24.25
CA ASP A 608 13.99 -18.93 -24.50
C ASP A 608 12.79 -19.63 -23.84
N SER A 609 13.02 -20.78 -23.19
CA SER A 609 11.95 -21.59 -22.59
C SER A 609 11.75 -21.35 -21.09
N TYR A 610 12.58 -20.51 -20.48
CA TYR A 610 12.52 -20.24 -19.04
C TYR A 610 11.32 -19.37 -18.68
N ILE A 611 10.48 -19.88 -17.79
CA ILE A 611 9.32 -19.19 -17.24
C ILE A 611 9.63 -18.78 -15.81
N GLN A 612 9.36 -17.52 -15.45
CA GLN A 612 9.57 -17.05 -14.09
C GLN A 612 8.61 -17.75 -13.12
N PHE A 613 9.10 -18.08 -11.92
CA PHE A 613 8.25 -18.57 -10.83
C PHE A 613 7.19 -17.53 -10.43
N PHE A 614 6.00 -18.00 -10.05
CA PHE A 614 4.94 -17.15 -9.52
C PHE A 614 5.34 -16.45 -8.21
N GLU A 615 5.85 -17.21 -7.24
CA GLU A 615 6.52 -16.65 -6.06
C GLU A 615 8.02 -16.53 -6.36
N SER A 616 8.49 -15.31 -6.58
CA SER A 616 9.88 -14.98 -6.91
C SER A 616 10.27 -13.65 -6.25
N ASN A 617 11.42 -13.06 -6.56
CA ASN A 617 11.96 -11.87 -5.87
C ASN A 617 12.09 -12.09 -4.35
N SER A 618 12.61 -13.25 -3.97
CA SER A 618 12.70 -13.69 -2.58
C SER A 618 13.90 -14.62 -2.40
N TYR A 619 14.09 -15.15 -1.19
CA TYR A 619 15.02 -16.24 -0.89
C TYR A 619 14.34 -17.63 -0.97
N LYS A 620 13.02 -17.64 -1.14
CA LYS A 620 12.18 -18.83 -1.36
C LYS A 620 11.30 -18.57 -2.57
N HIS A 621 11.28 -19.53 -3.49
CA HIS A 621 10.55 -19.44 -4.75
C HIS A 621 9.61 -20.63 -4.86
N ALA A 622 8.40 -20.40 -5.38
CA ALA A 622 7.40 -21.43 -5.52
C ALA A 622 6.56 -21.28 -6.80
N GLN A 623 6.25 -22.42 -7.42
CA GLN A 623 5.40 -22.50 -8.61
C GLN A 623 4.51 -23.72 -8.49
N ASP A 624 3.20 -23.52 -8.59
CA ASP A 624 2.23 -24.61 -8.67
C ASP A 624 2.04 -25.06 -10.12
N LEU A 625 2.08 -26.36 -10.34
CA LEU A 625 1.83 -27.04 -11.61
C LEU A 625 0.73 -28.09 -11.40
N TYR A 626 -0.01 -28.38 -12.46
CA TYR A 626 -1.01 -29.45 -12.49
C TYR A 626 -0.58 -30.45 -13.55
N LEU A 627 -0.13 -31.61 -13.11
CA LEU A 627 0.58 -32.58 -13.94
C LEU A 627 -0.15 -33.93 -13.92
N SER A 628 -0.19 -34.59 -15.07
CA SER A 628 -0.68 -35.97 -15.19
C SER A 628 0.37 -36.97 -14.67
N ALA A 629 0.00 -38.24 -14.55
CA ALA A 629 0.96 -39.30 -14.24
C ALA A 629 2.12 -39.29 -15.25
N GLY A 630 3.36 -39.34 -14.76
CA GLY A 630 4.55 -39.22 -15.60
C GLY A 630 5.84 -38.91 -14.84
N VAL A 631 6.95 -38.87 -15.57
CA VAL A 631 8.28 -38.48 -15.05
C VAL A 631 8.62 -37.10 -15.59
N TYR A 632 8.96 -36.19 -14.68
CA TYR A 632 9.21 -34.79 -15.00
C TYR A 632 10.61 -34.38 -14.56
N ASN A 633 11.31 -33.66 -15.43
CA ASN A 633 12.58 -33.02 -15.14
C ASN A 633 12.49 -31.54 -15.55
N TYR A 634 12.74 -30.64 -14.61
CA TYR A 634 12.75 -29.20 -14.83
C TYR A 634 14.14 -28.63 -14.58
N SER A 635 14.63 -27.79 -15.48
CA SER A 635 15.83 -26.98 -15.30
C SER A 635 15.47 -25.69 -14.57
N ILE A 636 16.26 -25.29 -13.58
CA ILE A 636 16.06 -24.12 -12.74
C ILE A 636 17.21 -23.15 -12.98
N LYS A 637 16.88 -21.87 -13.17
CA LYS A 637 17.84 -20.76 -13.29
C LYS A 637 17.43 -19.67 -12.32
N CYS A 638 18.34 -19.22 -11.48
CA CYS A 638 18.10 -18.09 -10.59
C CYS A 638 19.07 -16.97 -10.89
N LEU A 639 18.61 -15.72 -10.90
CA LEU A 639 19.41 -14.52 -11.14
C LEU A 639 19.17 -13.49 -10.03
N ASP A 640 20.24 -12.91 -9.48
CA ASP A 640 20.13 -11.79 -8.54
C ASP A 640 20.26 -10.42 -9.24
N LEU A 641 20.05 -9.33 -8.49
CA LEU A 641 20.15 -7.97 -9.03
C LEU A 641 21.57 -7.61 -9.51
N GLY A 642 22.60 -8.25 -8.95
CA GLY A 642 23.99 -8.08 -9.40
C GLY A 642 24.30 -8.79 -10.71
N GLY A 643 23.39 -9.63 -11.21
CA GLY A 643 23.61 -10.46 -12.39
C GLY A 643 24.34 -11.76 -12.08
N ASN A 644 24.50 -12.15 -10.80
CA ASN A 644 24.93 -13.50 -10.49
C ASN A 644 23.83 -14.47 -10.85
N SER A 645 24.22 -15.62 -11.41
CA SER A 645 23.28 -16.68 -11.72
C SER A 645 23.79 -18.02 -11.23
N ASP A 646 22.84 -18.89 -10.90
CA ASP A 646 23.08 -20.29 -10.57
C ASP A 646 22.01 -21.17 -11.22
N LEU A 647 22.39 -22.41 -11.55
CA LEU A 647 21.60 -23.36 -12.32
C LEU A 647 21.49 -24.68 -11.56
N ASP A 648 20.30 -25.26 -11.51
CA ASP A 648 20.06 -26.58 -10.92
C ASP A 648 18.94 -27.32 -11.69
N SER A 649 18.62 -28.55 -11.29
CA SER A 649 17.56 -29.34 -11.91
C SER A 649 16.71 -30.09 -10.87
N ILE A 650 15.42 -30.21 -11.16
CA ILE A 650 14.43 -30.89 -10.32
C ILE A 650 13.90 -32.09 -11.08
N GLY A 651 14.05 -33.29 -10.51
CA GLY A 651 13.51 -34.54 -11.07
C GLY A 651 12.56 -35.22 -10.09
N PHE A 652 11.34 -35.52 -10.55
CA PHE A 652 10.32 -36.22 -9.75
C PHE A 652 9.38 -37.06 -10.63
N THR A 653 8.61 -37.93 -9.98
CA THR A 653 7.58 -38.75 -10.64
C THR A 653 6.22 -38.42 -10.06
N VAL A 654 5.20 -38.37 -10.91
CA VAL A 654 3.80 -38.23 -10.52
C VAL A 654 3.12 -39.56 -10.80
N ASP A 655 2.55 -40.17 -9.75
CA ASP A 655 1.71 -41.37 -9.86
C ASP A 655 0.27 -41.00 -9.47
N THR A 656 -0.70 -41.58 -10.16
CA THR A 656 -2.12 -41.39 -9.85
C THR A 656 -2.76 -42.72 -9.56
N ASP A 657 -3.54 -42.80 -8.48
CA ASP A 657 -4.31 -43.99 -8.12
C ASP A 657 -5.80 -43.67 -8.05
N THR A 658 -6.56 -44.15 -9.03
CA THR A 658 -7.99 -43.89 -9.15
C THR A 658 -8.83 -45.13 -8.83
N ASP A 659 -8.20 -46.26 -8.53
CA ASP A 659 -8.87 -47.54 -8.37
C ASP A 659 -9.16 -47.82 -6.89
N ALA A 660 -10.26 -48.51 -6.60
CA ALA A 660 -10.60 -48.89 -5.24
C ALA A 660 -9.95 -50.24 -4.85
N PRO A 661 -9.64 -50.48 -3.56
CA PRO A 661 -9.07 -51.74 -3.13
C PRO A 661 -9.94 -52.95 -3.47
N ILE A 662 -9.39 -53.85 -4.27
CA ILE A 662 -9.97 -55.17 -4.51
C ILE A 662 -9.48 -56.17 -3.46
N ILE A 663 -10.40 -57.03 -3.01
CA ILE A 663 -10.09 -58.14 -2.11
C ILE A 663 -9.64 -59.32 -2.96
N VAL A 664 -8.36 -59.69 -2.83
CA VAL A 664 -7.76 -60.80 -3.58
C VAL A 664 -8.04 -62.15 -2.93
N ARG A 665 -8.24 -62.19 -1.61
CA ARG A 665 -8.55 -63.42 -0.88
C ARG A 665 -9.46 -63.13 0.30
N ALA A 666 -10.45 -64.00 0.50
CA ALA A 666 -11.30 -64.03 1.68
C ALA A 666 -11.36 -65.49 2.18
N TYR A 667 -11.01 -65.73 3.44
CA TYR A 667 -11.05 -67.07 4.00
C TYR A 667 -11.22 -67.06 5.51
N HIS A 668 -11.69 -68.20 6.04
CA HIS A 668 -11.85 -68.43 7.46
C HIS A 668 -10.53 -68.92 8.07
N GLU A 669 -10.06 -68.24 9.12
CA GLU A 669 -8.85 -68.60 9.87
C GLU A 669 -9.19 -68.66 11.36
N GLU A 670 -9.20 -69.87 11.92
CA GLU A 670 -9.61 -70.19 13.30
C GLU A 670 -11.02 -69.74 13.69
N ASN A 671 -11.16 -68.51 14.22
CA ASN A 671 -12.42 -67.89 14.64
C ASN A 671 -12.70 -66.57 13.91
N TYR A 672 -11.91 -66.22 12.90
CA TYR A 672 -11.96 -64.93 12.22
C TYR A 672 -12.21 -65.09 10.72
N LEU A 673 -12.95 -64.14 10.14
CA LEU A 673 -12.91 -63.86 8.71
C LEU A 673 -11.68 -63.01 8.41
N LYS A 674 -10.77 -63.55 7.59
CA LYS A 674 -9.61 -62.81 7.09
C LYS A 674 -9.80 -62.42 5.64
N LEU A 675 -9.63 -61.12 5.37
CA LEU A 675 -9.64 -60.55 4.03
C LEU A 675 -8.28 -59.97 3.71
N ILE A 676 -7.82 -60.17 2.48
CA ILE A 676 -6.57 -59.63 1.97
C ILE A 676 -6.89 -58.74 0.77
N THR A 677 -6.55 -57.46 0.86
CA THR A 677 -6.65 -56.50 -0.25
C THR A 677 -5.37 -56.48 -1.09
N HIS A 678 -5.47 -56.16 -2.37
CA HIS A 678 -4.30 -56.06 -3.25
C HIS A 678 -3.39 -54.86 -2.95
N GLU A 679 -3.91 -53.90 -2.18
CA GLU A 679 -3.24 -52.68 -1.75
C GLU A 679 -3.68 -52.30 -0.33
N LYS A 680 -3.02 -51.30 0.25
CA LYS A 680 -3.33 -50.86 1.61
C LYS A 680 -4.65 -50.10 1.64
N GLY A 681 -5.49 -50.39 2.62
CA GLY A 681 -6.74 -49.68 2.84
C GLY A 681 -7.36 -49.97 4.19
N LYS A 682 -8.62 -49.59 4.33
CA LYS A 682 -9.51 -49.92 5.44
C LYS A 682 -10.73 -50.59 4.86
N CYS A 683 -11.21 -51.64 5.51
CA CYS A 683 -12.45 -52.28 5.11
C CYS A 683 -13.50 -52.17 6.22
N VAL A 684 -14.74 -52.00 5.82
CA VAL A 684 -15.93 -52.03 6.67
C VAL A 684 -16.92 -53.04 6.10
N TYR A 685 -17.84 -53.54 6.92
CA TYR A 685 -18.90 -54.43 6.45
C TYR A 685 -20.27 -54.10 7.02
N ASP A 686 -21.32 -54.50 6.30
CA ASP A 686 -22.71 -54.47 6.77
C ASP A 686 -23.33 -55.89 6.65
N PRO A 687 -24.14 -56.33 7.63
CA PRO A 687 -24.79 -57.64 7.59
C PRO A 687 -25.95 -57.74 6.60
N THR A 688 -26.48 -56.62 6.11
CA THR A 688 -27.77 -56.54 5.41
C THR A 688 -27.59 -56.49 3.90
N ASN A 689 -26.84 -55.51 3.38
CA ASN A 689 -26.67 -55.31 1.94
C ASN A 689 -25.45 -54.42 1.62
N CYS A 690 -25.15 -54.19 0.34
CA CYS A 690 -24.05 -53.32 -0.11
C CYS A 690 -24.39 -51.82 -0.10
N ASN A 691 -25.65 -51.43 0.06
CA ASN A 691 -26.11 -50.04 0.00
C ASN A 691 -26.06 -49.37 1.38
N TYR A 692 -24.84 -49.15 1.87
CA TYR A 692 -24.55 -48.43 3.11
C TYR A 692 -23.38 -47.45 2.91
N LEU A 693 -23.33 -46.40 3.72
CA LEU A 693 -22.22 -45.45 3.73
C LEU A 693 -21.01 -46.09 4.41
N PHE A 694 -19.81 -45.84 3.88
CA PHE A 694 -18.57 -46.39 4.45
C PHE A 694 -18.41 -46.03 5.94
N THR A 695 -18.85 -44.83 6.34
CA THR A 695 -18.82 -44.35 7.74
C THR A 695 -19.72 -45.11 8.69
N ASP A 696 -20.77 -45.76 8.17
CA ASP A 696 -21.79 -46.46 8.96
C ASP A 696 -21.51 -47.96 9.07
N GLY A 697 -20.56 -48.46 8.26
CA GLY A 697 -20.16 -49.85 8.26
C GLY A 697 -19.38 -50.25 9.52
N LEU A 698 -19.52 -51.51 9.92
CA LEU A 698 -18.76 -52.09 11.01
C LEU A 698 -17.30 -52.25 10.58
N SER A 699 -16.38 -51.62 11.30
CA SER A 699 -14.95 -51.62 10.93
C SER A 699 -14.31 -53.00 11.11
N LEU A 700 -13.52 -53.43 10.12
CA LEU A 700 -12.62 -54.57 10.26
C LEU A 700 -11.33 -54.12 10.96
N THR A 701 -10.74 -55.02 11.75
CA THR A 701 -9.44 -54.80 12.39
C THR A 701 -8.34 -54.92 11.34
N VAL A 702 -7.47 -53.91 11.25
CA VAL A 702 -6.37 -53.83 10.27
C VAL A 702 -5.03 -54.04 10.98
N ILE A 703 -4.18 -54.93 10.47
CA ILE A 703 -2.85 -55.19 11.07
C ILE A 703 -1.72 -54.48 10.29
N ASP A 704 -1.67 -54.63 8.97
CA ASP A 704 -0.57 -54.16 8.12
C ASP A 704 -1.05 -53.37 6.88
N GLY A 705 -2.32 -52.94 6.89
CA GLY A 705 -2.98 -52.21 5.81
C GLY A 705 -3.59 -53.11 4.74
N VAL A 706 -3.11 -54.35 4.58
CA VAL A 706 -3.60 -55.30 3.56
C VAL A 706 -4.38 -56.46 4.15
N ASN A 707 -4.10 -56.84 5.41
CA ASN A 707 -4.84 -57.88 6.12
C ASN A 707 -5.90 -57.28 7.06
N HIS A 708 -7.15 -57.69 6.85
CA HIS A 708 -8.33 -57.22 7.56
C HIS A 708 -9.05 -58.38 8.24
N PHE A 709 -9.51 -58.18 9.47
CA PHE A 709 -10.08 -59.22 10.32
C PHE A 709 -11.41 -58.79 10.94
N THR A 710 -12.37 -59.73 11.01
CA THR A 710 -13.56 -59.61 11.85
C THR A 710 -13.95 -60.98 12.42
N ASP A 711 -14.75 -61.01 13.46
CA ASP A 711 -15.22 -62.26 14.06
C ASP A 711 -16.05 -63.07 13.04
N TRP A 712 -15.77 -64.37 12.94
CA TRP A 712 -16.50 -65.25 12.04
C TRP A 712 -17.90 -65.55 12.61
N ASN A 713 -18.94 -65.30 11.81
CA ASN A 713 -20.33 -65.58 12.17
C ASN A 713 -21.06 -66.23 11.00
N THR A 714 -21.53 -67.47 11.19
CA THR A 714 -22.20 -68.24 10.13
C THR A 714 -23.63 -67.81 9.83
N GLU A 715 -24.22 -66.94 10.65
CA GLU A 715 -25.61 -66.47 10.50
C GLU A 715 -25.71 -65.15 9.73
N VAL A 716 -24.59 -64.59 9.30
CA VAL A 716 -24.50 -63.24 8.71
C VAL A 716 -23.73 -63.28 7.38
N ASN A 717 -24.25 -62.58 6.37
CA ASN A 717 -23.51 -62.32 5.14
C ASN A 717 -22.67 -61.04 5.31
N PHE A 718 -21.40 -61.09 4.96
CA PHE A 718 -20.50 -59.94 5.09
C PHE A 718 -20.47 -59.18 3.77
N HIS A 719 -21.18 -58.05 3.70
CA HIS A 719 -21.17 -57.12 2.57
C HIS A 719 -20.04 -56.11 2.78
N VAL A 720 -18.85 -56.38 2.26
CA VAL A 720 -17.63 -55.64 2.60
C VAL A 720 -17.35 -54.54 1.58
N LYS A 721 -17.00 -53.36 2.06
CA LYS A 721 -16.43 -52.27 1.26
C LYS A 721 -15.05 -51.93 1.78
N CYS A 722 -14.12 -51.72 0.87
CA CYS A 722 -12.78 -51.25 1.19
C CYS A 722 -12.54 -49.87 0.58
N GLU A 723 -11.85 -49.02 1.33
CA GLU A 723 -11.41 -47.68 0.94
C GLU A 723 -9.88 -47.65 1.11
N ASP A 724 -9.16 -47.17 0.11
CA ASP A 724 -7.70 -47.02 0.19
C ASP A 724 -7.29 -45.81 1.05
N GLU A 725 -5.99 -45.49 1.08
CA GLU A 725 -5.47 -44.31 1.76
C GLU A 725 -5.82 -42.99 1.03
N PHE A 726 -6.31 -43.06 -0.23
CA PHE A 726 -6.63 -41.92 -1.08
C PHE A 726 -8.15 -41.65 -1.22
N GLY A 727 -8.98 -42.44 -0.54
CA GLY A 727 -10.44 -42.30 -0.49
C GLY A 727 -11.20 -43.02 -1.62
N ASN A 728 -10.51 -43.78 -2.47
CA ASN A 728 -11.09 -44.57 -3.53
C ASN A 728 -11.84 -45.76 -2.93
N LYS A 729 -13.13 -45.87 -3.29
CA LYS A 729 -14.04 -46.92 -2.80
C LYS A 729 -15.03 -47.32 -3.89
N PRO A 730 -15.59 -48.54 -3.83
CA PRO A 730 -16.61 -48.96 -4.77
C PRO A 730 -17.87 -48.09 -4.69
N ALA A 731 -18.69 -48.14 -5.75
CA ALA A 731 -19.95 -47.39 -5.85
C ALA A 731 -20.89 -47.66 -4.66
N PRO A 732 -21.83 -46.75 -4.34
CA PRO A 732 -22.67 -46.85 -3.14
C PRO A 732 -23.46 -48.15 -2.99
N ASP A 733 -23.86 -48.79 -4.09
CA ASP A 733 -24.62 -50.05 -4.13
C ASP A 733 -23.73 -51.28 -4.40
N VAL A 734 -22.41 -51.12 -4.50
CA VAL A 734 -21.44 -52.15 -4.85
C VAL A 734 -20.53 -52.46 -3.66
N CYS A 735 -20.38 -53.74 -3.34
CA CYS A 735 -19.37 -54.20 -2.38
C CYS A 735 -18.06 -54.56 -3.08
N SER A 736 -16.94 -54.41 -2.36
CA SER A 736 -15.65 -55.00 -2.76
C SER A 736 -15.72 -56.53 -2.79
N ILE A 737 -16.45 -57.14 -1.85
CA ILE A 737 -16.81 -58.57 -1.88
C ILE A 737 -18.07 -58.80 -1.02
N ILE A 738 -18.81 -59.87 -1.32
CA ILE A 738 -19.84 -60.40 -0.42
C ILE A 738 -19.38 -61.80 0.00
N VAL A 739 -19.14 -62.01 1.29
CA VAL A 739 -18.77 -63.33 1.83
C VAL A 739 -20.01 -63.97 2.44
N ARG A 740 -20.42 -65.15 1.93
CA ARG A 740 -21.54 -65.91 2.49
C ARG A 740 -21.07 -67.17 3.21
N PRO A 741 -21.15 -67.21 4.55
CA PRO A 741 -20.81 -68.39 5.34
C PRO A 741 -21.77 -69.56 5.05
N GLY A 742 -21.41 -70.42 4.10
CA GLY A 742 -22.18 -71.62 3.77
C GLY A 742 -22.29 -71.95 2.28
N GLU A 743 -22.13 -70.96 1.39
CA GLU A 743 -22.13 -71.16 -0.07
C GLU A 743 -20.72 -71.07 -0.67
N ASP A 744 -19.84 -70.21 -0.12
CA ASP A 744 -18.57 -69.83 -0.76
C ASP A 744 -17.33 -70.59 -0.24
N LEU A 745 -17.49 -71.52 0.71
CA LEU A 745 -16.39 -72.32 1.24
C LEU A 745 -16.39 -73.73 0.62
N VAL A 746 -15.82 -73.86 -0.58
CA VAL A 746 -15.34 -75.17 -1.04
C VAL A 746 -14.22 -75.61 -0.09
N LYS A 747 -14.51 -76.66 0.68
CA LYS A 747 -13.54 -77.37 1.52
C LYS A 747 -12.35 -77.81 0.66
N ASN A 748 -11.20 -77.19 0.85
CA ASN A 748 -9.92 -77.84 0.58
C ASN A 748 -9.43 -78.39 1.92
N GLU A 749 -9.66 -79.69 2.12
CA GLU A 749 -8.87 -80.52 3.04
C GLU A 749 -7.46 -80.75 2.49
#